data_AF-A0A452GR01-F1
#
_entry.id   AF-A0A452GR01-F1
#
_cell.length_a   1.000
_cell.length_b   1.000
_cell.length_c   1.000
_cell.angle_alpha   90.00
_cell.angle_beta   90.00
_cell.angle_gamma   90.00
#
_symmetry.space_group_name_H-M   'P 1'
#
loop_
_entity.id
_entity.type
_entity.pdbx_description
1 polymer ?
#
loop_
_entity_poly.entity_id
_entity_poly.type
_entity_poly.pdbx_seq_one_letter_code
_entity_poly.pdbx_strand_id
1 'polypeptide(L)'
;MDTSKPTYKKPGLSQNRLIGLIETDDSIQEGRSATGEQGENKGAKGGMETPPLETPYKKESSDFDPKIMINLNYRPGLSSNSQKDPNRFDRDRLFGAVSRGNPEELDGLLDYLSRTSKFLSDSRYTGQTALHIAIEKRHLDLVKLLIENKANVHARAHGEFFRKKEEGVCFYFGELPLSLAACTNQFDVIKYLLDNPYQKARLQEQDSLGNTVLHALVMIADDTEQNTELVCKMYDEILKAGMKINPAEKLEEIVNRAGLTPLKLAAKEGKVEIFRHILQREIKDPEYRHLSRKFTEWTYGPVHVSLYDLSSVDSYEKNSVLEILAESSDTPNRYKMVVLEPLNRLLQHKWDSFAARRFYISFFCYFIFMAIFTVLAYHRPLQLQSPFRAEFTTIGFLQLTGQIIVFLGGFYLIIAQILYFLRRWRSLKNVFSDGCIEVFLLLQAFSLLLSAVLYIVGSEDYVPTMVFSLLLGWVNMLYYTRGFQWTGIYCVMIQKTILRDLLRFLMVYVIFLFGFAAALVTLTGDAPSASQNKSVTPEDGDKGHIVYSGLLSTSLQLFKFTIGMGDLEFQEHVKFKYFVMLLLLLFVILTYILLLNMLIALMSETVTNVSGYSKSVWKLQRAIAIVEIEKSWLWCPRRRQRSGCFLSVSLDDKKDERWCFRVEEINWANWEKELGVIKEDPGNSRDLEIESLVKKVRDRMSRGQANSAALEEELPLHPLASD
;
A
#
# COMPACT_ATOMS: atom_id res chain seq x y z
N MET A 1 -49.55 -40.62 -25.14
CA MET A 1 -48.37 -40.10 -25.85
C MET A 1 -47.67 -39.01 -25.05
N ASP A 2 -46.64 -39.26 -24.24
CA ASP A 2 -46.39 -40.31 -23.22
C ASP A 2 -45.19 -39.79 -22.37
N THR A 3 -45.38 -39.49 -21.07
CA THR A 3 -44.88 -40.26 -19.90
C THR A 3 -43.40 -40.71 -19.99
N SER A 4 -42.56 -40.55 -18.95
CA SER A 4 -42.85 -40.76 -17.52
C SER A 4 -41.88 -40.06 -16.53
N LYS A 5 -42.25 -40.05 -15.23
CA LYS A 5 -41.36 -39.85 -14.06
C LYS A 5 -41.18 -41.18 -13.31
N PRO A 6 -40.08 -41.38 -12.55
CA PRO A 6 -40.15 -41.55 -11.08
C PRO A 6 -39.00 -40.80 -10.33
N THR A 7 -38.94 -40.51 -9.02
CA THR A 7 -39.72 -40.75 -7.77
C THR A 7 -39.26 -41.85 -6.77
N TYR A 8 -38.35 -41.43 -5.86
CA TYR A 8 -38.31 -41.69 -4.39
C TYR A 8 -37.77 -42.98 -3.71
N LYS A 9 -37.09 -42.69 -2.56
CA LYS A 9 -37.03 -43.38 -1.23
C LYS A 9 -35.80 -44.22 -0.81
N LYS A 10 -35.61 -44.25 0.52
CA LYS A 10 -34.55 -44.91 1.33
C LYS A 10 -34.88 -46.37 1.67
N PRO A 11 -33.93 -47.15 2.23
CA PRO A 11 -33.96 -47.40 3.68
C PRO A 11 -32.56 -47.29 4.34
N GLY A 12 -32.33 -47.90 5.52
CA GLY A 12 -31.00 -47.99 6.15
C GLY A 12 -30.99 -48.73 7.50
N LEU A 13 -29.80 -48.74 8.14
CA LEU A 13 -29.49 -49.10 9.55
C LEU A 13 -29.47 -50.59 9.95
N SER A 14 -28.26 -51.11 10.22
CA SER A 14 -27.95 -52.23 11.14
C SER A 14 -26.47 -52.12 11.61
N GLN A 15 -26.07 -52.82 12.68
CA GLN A 15 -24.84 -52.52 13.46
C GLN A 15 -23.78 -53.64 13.51
N ASN A 16 -22.54 -53.21 13.82
CA ASN A 16 -21.52 -53.87 14.68
C ASN A 16 -20.55 -54.96 14.14
N ARG A 17 -19.31 -54.87 14.66
CA ARG A 17 -18.20 -55.86 14.77
C ARG A 17 -17.43 -56.23 13.48
N LEU A 18 -16.11 -56.54 13.52
CA LEU A 18 -14.99 -56.16 14.42
C LEU A 18 -13.64 -56.64 13.82
N ILE A 19 -12.51 -55.96 14.11
CA ILE A 19 -11.09 -56.39 13.92
C ILE A 19 -10.59 -56.62 12.47
N GLY A 20 -9.39 -56.10 12.14
CA GLY A 20 -8.48 -56.75 11.18
C GLY A 20 -7.60 -55.85 10.29
N LEU A 21 -6.30 -55.81 10.61
CA LEU A 21 -5.11 -56.00 9.73
C LEU A 21 -5.30 -56.07 8.19
N ILE A 22 -4.37 -55.62 7.32
CA ILE A 22 -3.09 -54.88 7.46
C ILE A 22 -2.66 -54.34 6.06
N GLU A 23 -1.57 -53.58 5.97
CA GLU A 23 -0.77 -53.19 4.76
C GLU A 23 -1.47 -52.83 3.43
N THR A 24 -1.27 -51.58 3.00
CA THR A 24 -0.99 -51.24 1.59
C THR A 24 0.53 -51.25 1.40
N ASP A 25 1.03 -51.81 0.29
CA ASP A 25 2.46 -51.78 -0.07
C ASP A 25 2.67 -51.22 -1.49
N ASP A 26 3.85 -50.66 -1.74
CA ASP A 26 4.16 -49.77 -2.86
C ASP A 26 4.84 -50.46 -4.06
N SER A 27 4.78 -49.80 -5.22
CA SER A 27 5.79 -49.93 -6.29
C SER A 27 6.13 -48.52 -6.80
N ILE A 28 7.27 -47.90 -6.51
CA ILE A 28 8.68 -48.35 -6.54
C ILE A 28 9.12 -48.78 -7.94
N GLN A 29 9.93 -47.95 -8.61
CA GLN A 29 11.33 -48.30 -8.89
C GLN A 29 12.21 -47.06 -9.21
N GLU A 30 13.35 -47.01 -8.51
CA GLU A 30 14.73 -46.56 -8.84
C GLU A 30 15.06 -45.93 -10.21
N GLY A 31 16.16 -45.18 -10.38
CA GLY A 31 17.30 -44.87 -9.48
C GLY A 31 18.33 -43.94 -10.19
N ARG A 32 19.62 -43.85 -9.82
CA ARG A 32 20.40 -44.59 -8.81
C ARG A 32 21.78 -43.92 -8.57
N SER A 33 22.30 -43.95 -7.32
CA SER A 33 23.75 -43.93 -6.91
C SER A 33 24.66 -42.77 -7.40
N ALA A 34 25.74 -42.33 -6.73
CA ALA A 34 26.50 -42.65 -5.50
C ALA A 34 27.23 -41.32 -5.06
N THR A 35 27.91 -41.08 -3.93
CA THR A 35 28.19 -41.67 -2.58
C THR A 35 28.80 -40.51 -1.74
N GLY A 36 29.05 -40.54 -0.43
CA GLY A 36 28.91 -41.60 0.58
C GLY A 36 30.15 -41.70 1.47
N GLU A 37 30.21 -40.95 2.58
CA GLU A 37 31.16 -41.16 3.69
C GLU A 37 30.63 -40.55 5.00
N GLN A 38 31.20 -40.92 6.15
CA GLN A 38 30.73 -40.51 7.48
C GLN A 38 31.56 -39.35 8.05
N GLY A 39 30.91 -38.33 8.63
CA GLY A 39 31.61 -37.25 9.32
C GLY A 39 30.68 -36.16 9.85
N GLU A 40 30.95 -35.72 11.07
CA GLU A 40 30.23 -34.69 11.84
C GLU A 40 29.71 -33.49 11.03
N ASN A 41 28.45 -33.08 11.25
CA ASN A 41 28.22 -31.64 11.43
C ASN A 41 26.96 -31.24 12.22
N LYS A 42 27.01 -29.98 12.67
CA LYS A 42 26.09 -29.35 13.61
C LYS A 42 24.78 -28.89 12.97
N GLY A 43 23.69 -29.01 13.74
CA GLY A 43 22.79 -27.86 13.93
C GLY A 43 21.78 -27.52 12.83
N ALA A 44 20.92 -28.46 12.43
CA ALA A 44 19.64 -28.13 11.80
C ALA A 44 18.52 -28.06 12.87
N LYS A 45 17.98 -26.87 13.14
CA LYS A 45 16.74 -26.73 13.93
C LYS A 45 15.56 -27.08 13.06
N GLY A 46 14.99 -28.27 13.25
CA GLY A 46 13.69 -28.62 12.67
C GLY A 46 12.59 -27.66 13.16
N GLY A 47 11.66 -27.31 12.27
CA GLY A 47 10.47 -26.55 12.64
C GLY A 47 9.58 -27.39 13.55
N MET A 48 9.45 -26.98 14.82
CA MET A 48 8.59 -27.68 15.78
C MET A 48 7.12 -27.44 15.40
N GLU A 49 6.42 -28.48 14.95
CA GLU A 49 5.00 -28.38 14.61
C GLU A 49 4.19 -27.89 15.81
N THR A 50 3.33 -26.90 15.56
CA THR A 50 2.56 -26.24 16.61
C THR A 50 1.48 -27.16 17.20
N PRO A 51 1.44 -27.37 18.53
CA PRO A 51 0.34 -28.12 19.13
C PRO A 51 -1.00 -27.37 18.95
N PRO A 52 -2.07 -28.08 18.57
CA PRO A 52 -3.40 -27.50 18.33
C PRO A 52 -4.10 -27.11 19.63
N LEU A 53 -5.09 -26.21 19.53
CA LEU A 53 -5.86 -25.70 20.68
C LEU A 53 -6.75 -26.77 21.34
N GLU A 54 -7.44 -27.57 20.53
CA GLU A 54 -8.28 -28.69 20.97
C GLU A 54 -8.02 -29.88 20.04
N THR A 55 -7.73 -31.07 20.59
CA THR A 55 -7.78 -32.33 19.83
C THR A 55 -8.26 -33.49 20.69
N PRO A 56 -9.24 -34.29 20.24
CA PRO A 56 -9.63 -35.52 20.92
C PRO A 56 -8.62 -36.68 20.71
N TYR A 57 -7.65 -36.53 19.80
CA TYR A 57 -6.73 -37.61 19.39
C TYR A 57 -5.28 -37.44 19.87
N LYS A 58 -4.76 -36.21 20.00
CA LYS A 58 -3.44 -35.95 20.60
C LYS A 58 -3.66 -35.54 22.06
N LYS A 59 -3.02 -36.23 22.99
CA LYS A 59 -2.85 -35.73 24.37
C LYS A 59 -1.92 -34.51 24.31
N GLU A 60 -2.25 -33.45 25.04
CA GLU A 60 -1.44 -32.24 25.12
C GLU A 60 0.02 -32.53 25.53
N SER A 61 0.97 -31.89 24.85
CA SER A 61 2.41 -32.05 25.03
C SER A 61 2.94 -31.60 26.41
N SER A 62 3.96 -32.31 26.90
CA SER A 62 4.72 -31.99 28.12
C SER A 62 5.79 -30.90 27.94
N ASP A 63 6.16 -30.57 26.71
CA ASP A 63 7.53 -30.17 26.37
C ASP A 63 7.81 -28.65 26.45
N PHE A 64 7.03 -27.93 27.26
CA PHE A 64 7.16 -26.48 27.43
C PHE A 64 7.38 -26.11 28.90
N ASP A 65 8.64 -25.83 29.25
CA ASP A 65 8.98 -25.24 30.54
C ASP A 65 8.23 -23.90 30.75
N PRO A 66 7.56 -23.70 31.89
CA PRO A 66 6.85 -22.46 32.17
C PRO A 66 7.87 -21.32 32.33
N LYS A 67 7.91 -20.39 31.36
CA LYS A 67 8.80 -19.23 31.39
C LYS A 67 8.43 -18.27 32.53
N ILE A 68 9.10 -18.44 33.67
CA ILE A 68 8.96 -17.60 34.86
C ILE A 68 9.40 -16.17 34.52
N MET A 69 8.49 -15.20 34.61
CA MET A 69 8.86 -13.78 34.67
C MET A 69 8.79 -13.32 36.13
N ILE A 70 9.95 -13.07 36.72
CA ILE A 70 10.09 -12.70 38.14
C ILE A 70 9.84 -11.20 38.31
N ASN A 71 8.95 -10.84 39.23
CA ASN A 71 8.82 -9.46 39.71
C ASN A 71 9.95 -9.18 40.72
N LEU A 72 10.82 -8.22 40.41
CA LEU A 72 12.06 -7.95 41.17
C LEU A 72 11.83 -7.41 42.60
N ASN A 73 10.60 -7.03 42.96
CA ASN A 73 10.28 -6.38 44.24
C ASN A 73 9.85 -7.36 45.36
N TYR A 74 10.40 -8.59 45.40
CA TYR A 74 10.15 -9.53 46.51
C TYR A 74 11.45 -10.13 47.06
N ARG A 75 11.63 -10.10 48.39
CA ARG A 75 12.82 -10.65 49.06
C ARG A 75 12.75 -12.19 49.10
N PRO A 76 13.85 -12.91 48.84
CA PRO A 76 13.87 -14.37 48.93
C PRO A 76 13.83 -14.86 50.37
N GLY A 77 13.06 -15.91 50.63
CA GLY A 77 12.99 -16.58 51.93
C GLY A 77 12.55 -18.04 51.78
N LEU A 78 13.34 -18.94 52.38
CA LEU A 78 13.14 -20.39 52.54
C LEU A 78 13.18 -21.28 51.26
N SER A 79 14.35 -21.89 51.10
CA SER A 79 14.57 -23.33 50.88
C SER A 79 13.80 -24.08 49.78
N SER A 80 14.53 -24.44 48.73
CA SER A 80 14.29 -25.66 47.96
C SER A 80 14.50 -26.90 48.84
N ASN A 81 13.50 -27.77 48.97
CA ASN A 81 13.70 -29.13 49.49
C ASN A 81 12.70 -30.09 48.82
N SER A 82 13.16 -31.24 48.33
CA SER A 82 12.38 -32.12 47.46
C SER A 82 11.56 -33.15 48.23
N GLN A 83 10.43 -32.74 48.80
CA GLN A 83 9.33 -33.65 49.14
C GLN A 83 8.16 -33.44 48.17
N LYS A 84 7.47 -34.52 47.80
CA LYS A 84 6.28 -34.45 46.95
C LYS A 84 5.08 -34.04 47.81
N ASP A 85 4.75 -32.75 47.82
CA ASP A 85 3.54 -32.27 48.48
C ASP A 85 2.29 -32.98 47.94
N PRO A 86 1.46 -33.63 48.78
CA PRO A 86 0.24 -34.28 48.33
C PRO A 86 -0.83 -33.28 47.86
N ASN A 87 -0.65 -31.98 48.15
CA ASN A 87 -1.51 -30.88 47.68
C ASN A 87 -0.94 -30.17 46.44
N ARG A 88 0.07 -30.74 45.77
CA ARG A 88 0.58 -30.24 44.49
C ARG A 88 -0.44 -30.54 43.38
N PHE A 89 -0.91 -29.50 42.70
CA PHE A 89 -1.71 -29.64 41.48
C PHE A 89 -0.78 -29.80 40.28
N ASP A 90 -0.44 -31.05 39.98
CA ASP A 90 0.18 -31.43 38.72
C ASP A 90 -0.86 -31.50 37.59
N ARG A 91 -0.40 -31.31 36.35
CA ARG A 91 -1.28 -31.19 35.18
C ARG A 91 -2.20 -32.39 35.01
N ASP A 92 -1.68 -33.61 35.17
CA ASP A 92 -2.48 -34.83 34.97
C ASP A 92 -3.56 -35.01 36.07
N ARG A 93 -3.35 -34.42 37.26
CA ARG A 93 -4.39 -34.33 38.31
C ARG A 93 -5.46 -33.32 37.94
N LEU A 94 -5.06 -32.14 37.45
CA LEU A 94 -5.97 -31.09 37.00
C LEU A 94 -6.88 -31.58 35.85
N PHE A 95 -6.28 -32.14 34.80
CA PHE A 95 -7.02 -32.67 33.66
C PHE A 95 -7.77 -33.96 34.00
N GLY A 96 -7.27 -34.79 34.93
CA GLY A 96 -8.01 -35.92 35.48
C GLY A 96 -9.30 -35.52 36.20
N ALA A 97 -9.24 -34.49 37.04
CA ALA A 97 -10.42 -33.92 37.72
C ALA A 97 -11.44 -33.33 36.74
N VAL A 98 -10.98 -32.47 35.81
CA VAL A 98 -11.84 -31.82 34.80
C VAL A 98 -12.48 -32.85 33.85
N SER A 99 -11.73 -33.84 33.35
CA SER A 99 -12.26 -34.88 32.45
C SER A 99 -13.21 -35.86 33.13
N ARG A 100 -13.14 -36.01 34.46
CA ARG A 100 -14.14 -36.74 35.27
C ARG A 100 -15.34 -35.88 35.67
N GLY A 101 -15.34 -34.59 35.38
CA GLY A 101 -16.42 -33.66 35.69
C GLY A 101 -16.65 -33.42 37.19
N ASN A 102 -15.66 -33.74 38.04
CA ASN A 102 -15.82 -33.76 39.48
C ASN A 102 -15.25 -32.48 40.12
N PRO A 103 -16.10 -31.54 40.61
CA PRO A 103 -15.61 -30.24 41.11
C PRO A 103 -14.81 -30.36 42.41
N GLU A 104 -15.09 -31.36 43.25
CA GLU A 104 -14.43 -31.56 44.54
C GLU A 104 -12.92 -31.89 44.40
N GLU A 105 -12.52 -32.48 43.27
CA GLU A 105 -11.10 -32.77 42.98
C GLU A 105 -10.27 -31.52 42.61
N LEU A 106 -10.93 -30.37 42.41
CA LEU A 106 -10.31 -29.07 42.09
C LEU A 106 -10.24 -28.14 43.30
N ASP A 107 -10.76 -28.54 44.46
CA ASP A 107 -10.86 -27.66 45.62
C ASP A 107 -9.47 -27.34 46.20
N GLY A 108 -9.23 -26.06 46.53
CA GLY A 108 -7.89 -25.56 46.88
C GLY A 108 -6.94 -25.29 45.69
N LEU A 109 -7.34 -25.52 44.44
CA LEU A 109 -6.55 -25.16 43.25
C LEU A 109 -6.22 -23.65 43.20
N LEU A 110 -7.18 -22.79 43.57
CA LEU A 110 -7.00 -21.34 43.57
C LEU A 110 -5.92 -20.89 44.57
N ASP A 111 -5.87 -21.55 45.73
CA ASP A 111 -4.82 -21.39 46.74
C ASP A 111 -3.46 -21.87 46.22
N TYR A 112 -3.42 -22.99 45.50
CA TYR A 112 -2.18 -23.47 44.89
C TYR A 112 -1.66 -22.52 43.79
N LEU A 113 -2.53 -22.07 42.88
CA LEU A 113 -2.15 -21.17 41.78
C LEU A 113 -1.71 -19.79 42.29
N SER A 114 -2.39 -19.23 43.29
CA SER A 114 -2.02 -17.95 43.89
C SER A 114 -0.70 -18.02 44.67
N ARG A 115 -0.45 -19.09 45.43
CA ARG A 115 0.83 -19.33 46.13
C ARG A 115 2.00 -19.57 45.16
N THR A 116 1.75 -20.20 44.01
CA THR A 116 2.82 -20.62 43.07
C THR A 116 2.99 -19.69 41.87
N SER A 117 2.17 -18.63 41.75
CA SER A 117 2.13 -17.65 40.64
C SER A 117 2.14 -18.24 39.21
N LYS A 118 1.67 -19.47 39.05
CA LYS A 118 1.60 -20.19 37.77
C LYS A 118 0.34 -19.81 36.99
N PHE A 119 0.49 -19.56 35.69
CA PHE A 119 -0.60 -19.38 34.75
C PHE A 119 -0.63 -20.53 33.73
N LEU A 120 -1.83 -21.02 33.41
CA LEU A 120 -2.08 -22.19 32.54
C LEU A 120 -2.05 -21.86 31.03
N SER A 121 -1.46 -20.73 30.63
CA SER A 121 -1.51 -20.23 29.25
C SER A 121 -0.20 -20.43 28.48
N ASP A 122 -0.28 -21.11 27.33
CA ASP A 122 0.71 -21.01 26.27
C ASP A 122 0.90 -19.54 25.82
N SER A 123 2.15 -19.12 25.61
CA SER A 123 2.53 -17.82 25.03
C SER A 123 1.69 -17.43 23.81
N ARG A 124 1.35 -18.41 22.94
CA ARG A 124 0.55 -18.22 21.72
C ARG A 124 -0.90 -17.80 21.98
N TYR A 125 -1.49 -18.20 23.11
CA TYR A 125 -2.90 -17.97 23.47
C TYR A 125 -3.06 -17.08 24.71
N THR A 126 -2.01 -16.38 25.14
CA THR A 126 -2.05 -15.50 26.33
C THR A 126 -3.21 -14.50 26.30
N GLY A 127 -3.90 -14.38 27.44
CA GLY A 127 -5.05 -13.48 27.62
C GLY A 127 -6.39 -14.00 27.11
N GLN A 128 -6.44 -15.16 26.43
CA GLN A 128 -7.71 -15.84 26.12
C GLN A 128 -8.40 -16.27 27.42
N THR A 129 -9.74 -16.17 27.45
CA THR A 129 -10.56 -16.53 28.62
C THR A 129 -11.73 -17.42 28.20
N ALA A 130 -12.36 -18.09 29.17
CA ALA A 130 -13.58 -18.89 28.92
C ALA A 130 -14.70 -18.09 28.22
N LEU A 131 -14.78 -16.77 28.47
CA LEU A 131 -15.73 -15.88 27.79
C LEU A 131 -15.44 -15.77 26.28
N HIS A 132 -14.17 -15.69 25.87
CA HIS A 132 -13.81 -15.70 24.45
C HIS A 132 -14.20 -17.03 23.78
N ILE A 133 -14.02 -18.16 24.46
CA ILE A 133 -14.37 -19.49 23.94
C ILE A 133 -15.90 -19.65 23.86
N ALA A 134 -16.65 -19.22 24.88
CA ALA A 134 -18.12 -19.26 24.86
C ALA A 134 -18.72 -18.43 23.72
N ILE A 135 -18.10 -17.28 23.39
CA ILE A 135 -18.47 -16.47 22.23
C ILE A 135 -18.06 -17.19 20.92
N GLU A 136 -16.85 -17.74 20.80
CA GLU A 136 -16.42 -18.48 19.60
C GLU A 136 -17.34 -19.66 19.26
N LYS A 137 -17.74 -20.46 20.27
CA LYS A 137 -18.71 -21.55 20.12
C LYS A 137 -20.17 -21.09 19.92
N ARG A 138 -20.45 -19.78 19.94
CA ARG A 138 -21.80 -19.16 19.82
C ARG A 138 -22.78 -19.56 20.93
N HIS A 139 -22.29 -19.91 22.12
CA HIS A 139 -23.10 -20.38 23.23
C HIS A 139 -23.56 -19.22 24.13
N LEU A 140 -24.60 -18.51 23.69
CA LEU A 140 -25.14 -17.31 24.37
C LEU A 140 -25.52 -17.55 25.84
N ASP A 141 -26.09 -18.70 26.20
CA ASP A 141 -26.45 -18.98 27.60
C ASP A 141 -25.22 -19.27 28.49
N LEU A 142 -24.13 -19.79 27.92
CA LEU A 142 -22.85 -19.89 28.62
C LEU A 142 -22.22 -18.50 28.80
N VAL A 143 -22.38 -17.60 27.82
CA VAL A 143 -21.96 -16.19 27.94
C VAL A 143 -22.71 -15.48 29.07
N LYS A 144 -24.04 -15.69 29.20
CA LYS A 144 -24.83 -15.18 30.35
C LYS A 144 -24.26 -15.68 31.68
N LEU A 145 -24.18 -16.99 31.85
CA LEU A 145 -23.72 -17.63 33.09
C LEU A 145 -22.31 -17.18 33.49
N LEU A 146 -21.40 -17.00 32.53
CA LEU A 146 -20.06 -16.48 32.81
C LEU A 146 -20.09 -15.02 33.31
N ILE A 147 -20.94 -14.16 32.73
CA ILE A 147 -21.02 -12.74 33.11
C ILE A 147 -21.77 -12.55 34.43
N GLU A 148 -22.81 -13.36 34.70
CA GLU A 148 -23.46 -13.47 36.01
C GLU A 148 -22.45 -13.86 37.11
N ASN A 149 -21.52 -14.77 36.79
CA ASN A 149 -20.37 -15.14 37.63
C ASN A 149 -19.19 -14.15 37.52
N LYS A 150 -19.43 -12.90 37.11
CA LYS A 150 -18.47 -11.78 37.10
C LYS A 150 -17.25 -11.97 36.18
N ALA A 151 -17.38 -12.71 35.07
CA ALA A 151 -16.33 -12.77 34.05
C ALA A 151 -16.03 -11.38 33.46
N ASN A 152 -14.76 -10.98 33.43
CA ASN A 152 -14.35 -9.66 32.96
C ASN A 152 -14.60 -9.47 31.46
N VAL A 153 -15.54 -8.57 31.13
CA VAL A 153 -15.95 -8.23 29.76
C VAL A 153 -14.86 -7.48 28.97
N HIS A 154 -13.83 -6.94 29.63
CA HIS A 154 -12.70 -6.24 29.00
C HIS A 154 -11.38 -7.05 29.07
N ALA A 155 -11.44 -8.38 29.29
CA ALA A 155 -10.25 -9.23 29.15
C ALA A 155 -9.67 -9.13 27.72
N ARG A 156 -8.34 -9.21 27.57
CA ARG A 156 -7.67 -8.97 26.27
C ARG A 156 -6.83 -10.17 25.84
N ALA A 157 -7.24 -10.85 24.77
CA ALA A 157 -6.55 -11.96 24.15
C ALA A 157 -5.38 -11.48 23.26
N HIS A 158 -4.29 -11.03 23.89
CA HIS A 158 -3.10 -10.48 23.22
C HIS A 158 -2.05 -11.52 22.78
N GLY A 159 -2.42 -12.81 22.79
CA GLY A 159 -1.57 -13.93 22.38
C GLY A 159 -1.06 -13.86 20.95
N GLU A 160 0.05 -14.53 20.66
CA GLU A 160 0.72 -14.47 19.36
C GLU A 160 -0.16 -14.95 18.18
N PHE A 161 -1.13 -15.84 18.43
CA PHE A 161 -2.12 -16.30 17.45
C PHE A 161 -3.17 -15.23 17.10
N PHE A 162 -3.45 -14.31 18.02
CA PHE A 162 -4.47 -13.27 17.89
C PHE A 162 -3.95 -11.96 17.30
N ARG A 163 -2.64 -11.86 17.04
CA ARG A 163 -2.02 -10.70 16.37
C ARG A 163 -2.03 -10.92 14.86
N LYS A 164 -2.30 -9.87 14.08
CA LYS A 164 -2.14 -9.92 12.62
C LYS A 164 -0.68 -10.23 12.28
N LYS A 165 -0.46 -11.24 11.45
CA LYS A 165 0.81 -11.55 10.78
C LYS A 165 0.64 -11.40 9.26
N GLU A 166 1.75 -11.21 8.55
CA GLU A 166 1.77 -11.23 7.08
C GLU A 166 1.85 -12.66 6.54
N GLU A 167 2.47 -13.57 7.30
CA GLU A 167 2.61 -14.99 6.97
C GLU A 167 2.22 -15.89 8.16
N GLY A 168 1.63 -17.05 7.87
CA GLY A 168 1.17 -18.04 8.85
C GLY A 168 -0.28 -17.85 9.33
N VAL A 169 -0.79 -18.85 10.06
CA VAL A 169 -2.18 -18.84 10.56
C VAL A 169 -2.30 -17.92 11.79
N CYS A 170 -3.16 -16.91 11.68
CA CYS A 170 -3.55 -16.03 12.79
C CYS A 170 -5.02 -15.61 12.66
N PHE A 171 -5.66 -15.25 13.77
CA PHE A 171 -7.04 -14.73 13.79
C PHE A 171 -7.11 -13.45 14.62
N TYR A 172 -6.92 -12.30 13.97
CA TYR A 172 -7.01 -10.99 14.60
C TYR A 172 -8.45 -10.48 14.62
N PHE A 173 -8.99 -10.25 15.82
CA PHE A 173 -10.33 -9.69 16.05
C PHE A 173 -10.32 -8.46 16.99
N GLY A 174 -9.16 -7.84 17.25
CA GLY A 174 -9.06 -6.69 18.18
C GLY A 174 -9.06 -7.08 19.67
N GLU A 175 -8.59 -8.26 20.01
CA GLU A 175 -8.30 -8.76 21.38
C GLU A 175 -9.46 -8.83 22.39
N LEU A 176 -10.63 -8.22 22.14
CA LEU A 176 -11.71 -8.05 23.13
C LEU A 176 -12.92 -9.00 22.88
N PRO A 177 -13.67 -9.42 23.92
CA PRO A 177 -14.90 -10.20 23.78
C PRO A 177 -15.97 -9.51 22.91
N LEU A 178 -16.12 -8.19 23.06
CA LEU A 178 -17.10 -7.41 22.27
C LEU A 178 -16.72 -7.35 20.79
N SER A 179 -15.43 -7.18 20.47
CA SER A 179 -14.99 -7.18 19.08
C SER A 179 -15.02 -8.59 18.48
N LEU A 180 -14.71 -9.64 19.25
CA LEU A 180 -14.92 -11.03 18.83
C LEU A 180 -16.38 -11.31 18.46
N ALA A 181 -17.35 -10.88 19.29
CA ALA A 181 -18.78 -11.05 19.01
C ALA A 181 -19.23 -10.30 17.75
N ALA A 182 -18.72 -9.09 17.53
CA ALA A 182 -18.92 -8.33 16.28
C ALA A 182 -18.36 -9.07 15.06
N CYS A 183 -17.09 -9.48 15.13
CA CYS A 183 -16.36 -10.13 14.05
C CYS A 183 -16.89 -11.53 13.70
N THR A 184 -17.58 -12.19 14.62
CA THR A 184 -18.22 -13.50 14.40
C THR A 184 -19.72 -13.40 14.07
N ASN A 185 -20.22 -12.18 13.85
CA ASN A 185 -21.60 -11.85 13.49
C ASN A 185 -22.67 -12.30 14.51
N GLN A 186 -22.51 -11.94 15.79
CA GLN A 186 -23.39 -12.37 16.89
C GLN A 186 -24.13 -11.21 17.57
N PHE A 187 -25.18 -10.70 16.91
CA PHE A 187 -25.98 -9.55 17.38
C PHE A 187 -26.55 -9.73 18.80
N ASP A 188 -27.09 -10.91 19.13
CA ASP A 188 -27.70 -11.15 20.44
C ASP A 188 -26.67 -11.11 21.59
N VAL A 189 -25.46 -11.63 21.33
CA VAL A 189 -24.32 -11.55 22.26
C VAL A 189 -23.87 -10.11 22.44
N ILE A 190 -23.77 -9.33 21.36
CA ILE A 190 -23.39 -7.90 21.42
C ILE A 190 -24.41 -7.09 22.21
N LYS A 191 -25.70 -7.29 21.94
CA LYS A 191 -26.79 -6.64 22.68
C LYS A 191 -26.73 -6.95 24.16
N TYR A 192 -26.57 -8.23 24.53
CA TYR A 192 -26.41 -8.64 25.92
C TYR A 192 -25.17 -7.98 26.56
N LEU A 193 -24.00 -8.08 25.92
CA LEU A 193 -22.74 -7.48 26.39
C LEU A 193 -22.86 -5.97 26.67
N LEU A 194 -23.65 -5.23 25.89
CA LEU A 194 -23.86 -3.79 26.06
C LEU A 194 -24.92 -3.45 27.13
N ASP A 195 -26.03 -4.19 27.18
CA ASP A 195 -27.16 -3.87 28.08
C ASP A 195 -27.08 -4.49 29.48
N ASN A 196 -26.04 -5.30 29.76
CA ASN A 196 -25.87 -6.06 30.99
C ASN A 196 -26.00 -5.27 32.32
N PRO A 197 -26.58 -5.87 33.38
CA PRO A 197 -26.70 -5.24 34.70
C PRO A 197 -25.41 -5.32 35.54
N TYR A 198 -24.48 -6.23 35.22
CA TYR A 198 -23.26 -6.48 35.99
C TYR A 198 -22.08 -5.60 35.53
N GLN A 199 -21.51 -5.91 34.37
CA GLN A 199 -20.44 -5.14 33.72
C GLN A 199 -20.83 -4.91 32.27
N LYS A 200 -21.10 -3.66 31.91
CA LYS A 200 -21.40 -3.28 30.52
C LYS A 200 -20.13 -3.21 29.68
N ALA A 201 -20.18 -3.75 28.48
CA ALA A 201 -19.12 -3.58 27.50
C ALA A 201 -19.04 -2.11 27.05
N ARG A 202 -17.81 -1.61 26.90
CA ARG A 202 -17.52 -0.24 26.47
C ARG A 202 -17.05 -0.26 25.02
N LEU A 203 -17.69 0.52 24.16
CA LEU A 203 -17.38 0.59 22.72
C LEU A 203 -16.09 1.36 22.40
N GLN A 204 -15.63 2.16 23.37
CA GLN A 204 -14.43 2.99 23.34
C GLN A 204 -13.16 2.21 23.70
N GLU A 205 -13.28 0.99 24.27
CA GLU A 205 -12.13 0.17 24.63
C GLU A 205 -11.28 -0.19 23.41
N GLN A 206 -9.98 -0.12 23.60
CA GLN A 206 -8.98 -0.29 22.55
C GLN A 206 -8.04 -1.46 22.85
N ASP A 207 -7.67 -2.22 21.83
CA ASP A 207 -6.69 -3.30 21.91
C ASP A 207 -5.23 -2.80 22.12
N SER A 208 -4.27 -3.72 22.08
CA SER A 208 -2.83 -3.43 22.14
C SER A 208 -2.28 -2.58 20.98
N LEU A 209 -3.04 -2.39 19.89
CA LEU A 209 -2.72 -1.51 18.75
C LEU A 209 -3.45 -0.15 18.83
N GLY A 210 -4.40 0.02 19.77
CA GLY A 210 -5.29 1.17 19.84
C GLY A 210 -6.56 1.03 19.00
N ASN A 211 -6.82 -0.14 18.41
CA ASN A 211 -7.98 -0.38 17.56
C ASN A 211 -9.22 -0.62 18.44
N THR A 212 -10.30 0.11 18.15
CA THR A 212 -11.65 -0.16 18.69
C THR A 212 -12.36 -1.26 17.89
N VAL A 213 -13.57 -1.66 18.31
CA VAL A 213 -14.43 -2.63 17.58
C VAL A 213 -14.59 -2.28 16.09
N LEU A 214 -14.80 -1.00 15.77
CA LEU A 214 -14.95 -0.53 14.38
C LEU A 214 -13.67 -0.71 13.55
N HIS A 215 -12.50 -0.54 14.17
CA HIS A 215 -11.22 -0.80 13.52
C HIS A 215 -11.01 -2.31 13.29
N ALA A 216 -11.37 -3.15 14.27
CA ALA A 216 -11.27 -4.61 14.14
C ALA A 216 -12.13 -5.16 12.99
N LEU A 217 -13.38 -4.68 12.86
CA LEU A 217 -14.26 -5.00 11.73
C LEU A 217 -13.64 -4.61 10.38
N VAL A 218 -13.00 -3.43 10.28
CA VAL A 218 -12.30 -2.99 9.07
C VAL A 218 -11.10 -3.87 8.72
N MET A 219 -10.43 -4.48 9.71
CA MET A 219 -9.31 -5.41 9.44
C MET A 219 -9.78 -6.77 8.88
N ILE A 220 -10.96 -7.24 9.29
CA ILE A 220 -11.56 -8.53 8.90
C ILE A 220 -12.47 -8.41 7.65
N ALA A 221 -12.97 -7.22 7.33
CA ALA A 221 -13.72 -6.97 6.10
C ALA A 221 -12.89 -7.37 4.87
N ASP A 222 -13.40 -8.24 4.01
CA ASP A 222 -12.78 -8.59 2.72
C ASP A 222 -13.69 -8.20 1.55
N ASP A 223 -13.08 -8.01 0.37
CA ASP A 223 -13.76 -7.68 -0.90
C ASP A 223 -14.65 -8.84 -1.43
N THR A 224 -15.16 -9.73 -0.57
CA THR A 224 -16.17 -10.75 -0.90
C THR A 224 -17.56 -10.26 -0.50
N GLU A 225 -18.56 -10.50 -1.35
CA GLU A 225 -19.92 -9.96 -1.18
C GLU A 225 -20.56 -10.37 0.15
N GLN A 226 -20.41 -11.63 0.56
CA GLN A 226 -20.97 -12.16 1.81
C GLN A 226 -20.32 -11.54 3.05
N ASN A 227 -18.99 -11.45 3.11
CA ASN A 227 -18.29 -10.82 4.24
C ASN A 227 -18.60 -9.31 4.29
N THR A 228 -18.63 -8.66 3.12
CA THR A 228 -19.02 -7.25 2.96
C THR A 228 -20.42 -7.00 3.55
N GLU A 229 -21.44 -7.77 3.14
CA GLU A 229 -22.82 -7.56 3.62
C GLU A 229 -22.93 -7.73 5.15
N LEU A 230 -22.28 -8.76 5.71
CA LEU A 230 -22.28 -9.00 7.15
C LEU A 230 -21.55 -7.89 7.93
N VAL A 231 -20.35 -7.50 7.49
CA VAL A 231 -19.58 -6.45 8.18
C VAL A 231 -20.25 -5.09 8.06
N CYS A 232 -20.85 -4.73 6.93
CA CYS A 232 -21.56 -3.45 6.78
C CYS A 232 -22.78 -3.37 7.71
N LYS A 233 -23.60 -4.44 7.77
CA LYS A 233 -24.73 -4.53 8.73
C LYS A 233 -24.25 -4.44 10.18
N MET A 234 -23.19 -5.17 10.53
CA MET A 234 -22.63 -5.18 11.88
C MET A 234 -22.06 -3.80 12.28
N TYR A 235 -21.36 -3.13 11.36
CA TYR A 235 -20.79 -1.80 11.56
C TYR A 235 -21.90 -0.76 11.83
N ASP A 236 -22.99 -0.77 11.06
CA ASP A 236 -24.10 0.16 11.24
C ASP A 236 -24.89 -0.10 12.53
N GLU A 237 -25.17 -1.35 12.89
CA GLU A 237 -25.86 -1.66 14.16
C GLU A 237 -25.02 -1.31 15.39
N ILE A 238 -23.69 -1.47 15.32
CA ILE A 238 -22.79 -1.04 16.40
C ILE A 238 -22.75 0.49 16.54
N LEU A 239 -22.86 1.24 15.45
CA LEU A 239 -23.00 2.70 15.52
C LEU A 239 -24.35 3.12 16.12
N LYS A 240 -25.46 2.49 15.73
CA LYS A 240 -26.78 2.73 16.33
C LYS A 240 -26.78 2.41 17.83
N ALA A 241 -26.17 1.28 18.23
CA ALA A 241 -26.03 0.89 19.63
C ALA A 241 -25.14 1.89 20.42
N GLY A 242 -24.04 2.35 19.82
CA GLY A 242 -23.20 3.40 20.39
C GLY A 242 -23.97 4.67 20.71
N MET A 243 -24.82 5.14 19.77
CA MET A 243 -25.65 6.32 20.00
C MET A 243 -26.73 6.14 21.06
N LYS A 244 -27.30 4.94 21.22
CA LYS A 244 -28.27 4.64 22.29
C LYS A 244 -27.64 4.68 23.70
N ILE A 245 -26.33 4.42 23.79
CA ILE A 245 -25.60 4.31 25.06
C ILE A 245 -24.91 5.64 25.41
N ASN A 246 -24.09 6.17 24.50
CA ASN A 246 -23.32 7.41 24.71
C ASN A 246 -23.57 8.42 23.57
N PRO A 247 -24.66 9.21 23.60
CA PRO A 247 -24.99 10.18 22.54
C PRO A 247 -23.97 11.33 22.34
N ALA A 248 -23.01 11.49 23.25
CA ALA A 248 -22.02 12.57 23.22
C ALA A 248 -20.69 12.19 22.54
N GLU A 249 -20.45 10.91 22.27
CA GLU A 249 -19.15 10.42 21.80
C GLU A 249 -19.24 9.83 20.39
N LYS A 250 -18.48 10.40 19.46
CA LYS A 250 -18.44 9.91 18.06
C LYS A 250 -17.42 8.78 17.89
N LEU A 251 -17.90 7.54 17.90
CA LEU A 251 -17.05 6.33 17.76
C LEU A 251 -16.15 6.34 16.50
N GLU A 252 -16.57 6.98 15.40
CA GLU A 252 -15.77 7.08 14.16
C GLU A 252 -14.62 8.10 14.22
N GLU A 253 -14.61 9.03 15.18
CA GLU A 253 -13.54 10.03 15.35
C GLU A 253 -12.41 9.52 16.27
N ILE A 254 -12.63 8.41 16.99
CA ILE A 254 -11.60 7.76 17.81
C ILE A 254 -10.47 7.24 16.91
N VAL A 255 -9.22 7.55 17.29
CA VAL A 255 -8.02 7.10 16.57
C VAL A 255 -7.28 5.98 17.31
N ASN A 256 -6.63 5.11 16.54
CA ASN A 256 -5.67 4.13 17.05
C ASN A 256 -4.27 4.72 17.28
N ARG A 257 -3.31 3.90 17.77
CA ARG A 257 -1.93 4.35 18.07
C ARG A 257 -1.15 4.82 16.83
N ALA A 258 -1.63 4.54 15.61
CA ALA A 258 -1.06 5.03 14.36
C ALA A 258 -1.70 6.36 13.89
N GLY A 259 -2.65 6.93 14.64
CA GLY A 259 -3.35 8.17 14.29
C GLY A 259 -4.39 7.99 13.17
N LEU A 260 -4.90 6.76 12.99
CA LEU A 260 -5.92 6.41 12.00
C LEU A 260 -7.27 6.22 12.69
N THR A 261 -8.34 6.73 12.08
CA THR A 261 -9.74 6.37 12.36
C THR A 261 -10.15 5.15 11.54
N PRO A 262 -11.33 4.52 11.73
CA PRO A 262 -11.74 3.35 10.96
C PRO A 262 -11.75 3.60 9.43
N LEU A 263 -12.20 4.78 8.99
CA LEU A 263 -12.18 5.18 7.58
C LEU A 263 -10.75 5.33 7.02
N LYS A 264 -9.84 5.92 7.81
CA LYS A 264 -8.42 6.06 7.43
C LYS A 264 -7.70 4.71 7.42
N LEU A 265 -8.09 3.78 8.31
CA LEU A 265 -7.60 2.41 8.33
C LEU A 265 -8.09 1.63 7.11
N ALA A 266 -9.38 1.72 6.74
CA ALA A 266 -9.92 1.06 5.55
C ALA A 266 -9.19 1.50 4.26
N ALA A 267 -8.95 2.81 4.12
CA ALA A 267 -8.16 3.38 3.03
C ALA A 267 -6.69 2.95 3.03
N LYS A 268 -6.12 2.60 4.19
CA LYS A 268 -4.74 2.09 4.32
C LYS A 268 -4.64 0.58 4.07
N GLU A 269 -5.62 -0.21 4.48
CA GLU A 269 -5.60 -1.67 4.32
C GLU A 269 -6.13 -2.13 2.96
N GLY A 270 -6.67 -1.21 2.14
CA GLY A 270 -7.09 -1.49 0.77
C GLY A 270 -8.46 -2.18 0.63
N LYS A 271 -9.22 -2.30 1.71
CA LYS A 271 -10.56 -2.94 1.75
C LYS A 271 -11.60 -2.02 1.11
N VAL A 272 -12.06 -2.36 -0.10
CA VAL A 272 -12.78 -1.39 -0.97
C VAL A 272 -14.22 -1.20 -0.55
N GLU A 273 -14.95 -2.28 -0.28
CA GLU A 273 -16.40 -2.20 -0.13
C GLU A 273 -16.83 -1.68 1.25
N ILE A 274 -16.10 -2.00 2.34
CA ILE A 274 -16.34 -1.36 3.64
C ILE A 274 -15.98 0.14 3.62
N PHE A 275 -14.91 0.51 2.89
CA PHE A 275 -14.56 1.92 2.67
C PHE A 275 -15.66 2.64 1.88
N ARG A 276 -16.20 2.00 0.84
CA ARG A 276 -17.35 2.48 0.08
C ARG A 276 -18.59 2.65 0.96
N HIS A 277 -18.95 1.64 1.75
CA HIS A 277 -20.12 1.66 2.63
C HIS A 277 -20.06 2.83 3.60
N ILE A 278 -18.97 2.97 4.36
CA ILE A 278 -18.79 4.10 5.31
C ILE A 278 -18.93 5.44 4.57
N LEU A 279 -18.28 5.59 3.42
CA LEU A 279 -18.24 6.86 2.68
C LEU A 279 -19.56 7.23 1.98
N GLN A 280 -20.38 6.23 1.62
CA GLN A 280 -21.67 6.40 0.93
C GLN A 280 -22.88 6.16 1.84
N ARG A 281 -22.67 5.93 3.15
CA ARG A 281 -23.71 5.61 4.14
C ARG A 281 -24.79 6.68 4.20
N GLU A 282 -26.02 6.27 3.90
CA GLU A 282 -27.26 7.05 4.01
C GLU A 282 -28.21 6.37 5.01
N ILE A 283 -28.45 6.98 6.17
CA ILE A 283 -29.36 6.45 7.20
C ILE A 283 -30.68 7.24 7.16
N LYS A 284 -31.79 6.54 6.91
CA LYS A 284 -33.13 7.15 6.79
C LYS A 284 -33.76 7.53 8.14
N ASP A 285 -33.45 6.77 9.20
CA ASP A 285 -34.03 6.95 10.53
C ASP A 285 -33.64 8.32 11.13
N PRO A 286 -34.58 9.17 11.59
CA PRO A 286 -34.28 10.53 12.04
C PRO A 286 -33.32 10.56 13.24
N GLU A 287 -33.52 9.67 14.22
CA GLU A 287 -32.65 9.51 15.40
C GLU A 287 -31.16 9.34 15.03
N TYR A 288 -30.89 8.58 13.96
CA TYR A 288 -29.53 8.20 13.53
C TYR A 288 -29.05 8.99 12.31
N ARG A 289 -29.84 9.95 11.80
CA ARG A 289 -29.53 10.71 10.58
C ARG A 289 -28.21 11.47 10.67
N HIS A 290 -27.82 11.93 11.86
CA HIS A 290 -26.52 12.56 12.11
C HIS A 290 -25.32 11.58 11.97
N LEU A 291 -25.51 10.26 12.07
CA LEU A 291 -24.46 9.27 11.76
C LEU A 291 -24.25 9.09 10.24
N SER A 292 -25.13 9.65 9.41
CA SER A 292 -25.02 9.59 7.96
C SER A 292 -23.80 10.38 7.45
N ARG A 293 -23.27 9.97 6.28
CA ARG A 293 -22.18 10.67 5.58
C ARG A 293 -22.57 11.11 4.18
N LYS A 294 -23.50 10.39 3.55
CA LYS A 294 -24.29 10.84 2.40
C LYS A 294 -25.61 11.41 2.88
N PHE A 295 -26.06 12.49 2.27
CA PHE A 295 -27.37 13.09 2.48
C PHE A 295 -27.95 13.53 1.13
N THR A 296 -29.21 13.21 0.87
CA THR A 296 -29.92 13.68 -0.33
C THR A 296 -30.42 15.11 -0.10
N GLU A 297 -29.84 16.10 -0.80
CA GLU A 297 -30.25 17.51 -0.67
C GLU A 297 -31.63 17.70 -1.31
N TRP A 298 -31.76 17.35 -2.58
CA TRP A 298 -33.02 17.33 -3.35
C TRP A 298 -32.96 16.28 -4.46
N THR A 299 -34.12 15.88 -4.98
CA THR A 299 -34.25 14.90 -6.06
C THR A 299 -35.34 15.32 -7.06
N TYR A 300 -35.00 15.40 -8.35
CA TYR A 300 -35.94 15.73 -9.42
C TYR A 300 -35.91 14.64 -10.49
N GLY A 301 -36.87 13.70 -10.40
CA GLY A 301 -36.88 12.49 -11.22
C GLY A 301 -35.56 11.71 -11.10
N PRO A 302 -34.85 11.43 -12.20
CA PRO A 302 -33.58 10.70 -12.17
C PRO A 302 -32.38 11.54 -11.69
N VAL A 303 -32.54 12.85 -11.44
CA VAL A 303 -31.46 13.72 -10.97
C VAL A 303 -31.48 13.81 -9.44
N HIS A 304 -30.41 13.36 -8.80
CA HIS A 304 -30.24 13.39 -7.35
C HIS A 304 -29.03 14.27 -6.98
N VAL A 305 -29.24 15.26 -6.11
CA VAL A 305 -28.15 16.06 -5.57
C VAL A 305 -27.79 15.53 -4.19
N SER A 306 -26.59 14.98 -4.08
CA SER A 306 -26.09 14.35 -2.85
C SER A 306 -25.01 15.22 -2.20
N LEU A 307 -25.15 15.48 -0.90
CA LEU A 307 -24.14 16.11 -0.06
C LEU A 307 -23.34 15.02 0.65
N TYR A 308 -22.02 15.01 0.45
CA TYR A 308 -21.10 14.08 1.09
C TYR A 308 -20.21 14.80 2.11
N ASP A 309 -20.12 14.27 3.34
CA ASP A 309 -19.25 14.78 4.40
C ASP A 309 -17.75 14.62 4.05
N LEU A 310 -17.02 15.73 4.00
CA LEU A 310 -15.58 15.76 3.70
C LEU A 310 -14.67 15.57 4.93
N SER A 311 -15.23 15.45 6.14
CA SER A 311 -14.48 15.34 7.39
C SER A 311 -13.55 14.12 7.37
N SER A 312 -12.25 14.34 7.62
CA SER A 312 -11.14 13.40 7.42
C SER A 312 -10.80 12.97 5.98
N VAL A 313 -11.58 13.40 4.98
CA VAL A 313 -11.41 13.03 3.57
C VAL A 313 -10.58 14.06 2.80
N ASP A 314 -10.89 15.36 2.93
CA ASP A 314 -10.20 16.42 2.18
C ASP A 314 -8.76 16.64 2.68
N SER A 315 -7.84 16.87 1.75
CA SER A 315 -6.42 17.14 2.00
C SER A 315 -6.15 18.47 2.71
N TYR A 316 -7.19 19.23 3.09
CA TYR A 316 -7.06 20.29 4.08
C TYR A 316 -6.52 19.75 5.42
N GLU A 317 -7.01 18.59 5.86
CA GLU A 317 -6.57 17.92 7.08
C GLU A 317 -5.23 17.17 6.91
N LYS A 318 -4.51 16.97 8.02
CA LYS A 318 -3.31 16.13 8.08
C LYS A 318 -3.70 14.65 8.21
N ASN A 319 -2.97 13.78 7.52
CA ASN A 319 -3.27 12.34 7.41
C ASN A 319 -4.72 12.13 6.96
N SER A 320 -5.18 12.90 5.97
CA SER A 320 -6.50 12.72 5.34
C SER A 320 -6.54 11.46 4.49
N VAL A 321 -7.75 10.98 4.15
CA VAL A 321 -7.93 9.84 3.24
C VAL A 321 -7.25 10.09 1.88
N LEU A 322 -7.33 11.31 1.34
CA LEU A 322 -6.63 11.67 0.09
C LEU A 322 -5.10 11.62 0.23
N GLU A 323 -4.53 12.11 1.34
CA GLU A 323 -3.09 11.98 1.59
C GLU A 323 -2.66 10.51 1.74
N ILE A 324 -3.44 9.71 2.47
CA ILE A 324 -3.17 8.27 2.66
C ILE A 324 -3.25 7.52 1.33
N LEU A 325 -4.31 7.70 0.53
CA LEU A 325 -4.46 7.01 -0.77
C LEU A 325 -3.40 7.43 -1.80
N ALA A 326 -2.81 8.62 -1.67
CA ALA A 326 -1.71 9.08 -2.53
C ALA A 326 -0.34 8.57 -2.07
N GLU A 327 -0.01 8.70 -0.78
CA GLU A 327 1.33 8.41 -0.24
C GLU A 327 1.54 6.93 0.08
N SER A 328 0.50 6.22 0.55
CA SER A 328 0.56 4.78 0.78
C SER A 328 0.71 4.03 -0.55
N SER A 329 1.72 3.17 -0.60
CA SER A 329 2.20 2.47 -1.80
C SER A 329 1.94 0.96 -1.77
N ASP A 330 1.80 0.44 -0.55
CA ASP A 330 1.65 -0.97 -0.19
C ASP A 330 0.21 -1.49 -0.34
N THR A 331 -0.72 -0.60 -0.72
CA THR A 331 -2.14 -0.78 -0.43
C THR A 331 -2.87 -1.41 -1.61
N PRO A 332 -3.42 -2.64 -1.45
CA PRO A 332 -4.11 -3.33 -2.55
C PRO A 332 -5.36 -2.54 -2.96
N ASN A 333 -5.77 -2.71 -4.22
CA ASN A 333 -7.00 -2.13 -4.77
C ASN A 333 -7.19 -0.59 -4.64
N ARG A 334 -6.20 0.18 -4.17
CA ARG A 334 -6.24 1.66 -4.04
C ARG A 334 -6.71 2.41 -5.30
N TYR A 335 -6.44 1.85 -6.49
CA TYR A 335 -6.91 2.41 -7.77
C TYR A 335 -8.43 2.30 -7.95
N LYS A 336 -9.10 1.31 -7.33
CA LYS A 336 -10.57 1.19 -7.30
C LYS A 336 -11.17 2.26 -6.39
N MET A 337 -10.59 2.45 -5.19
CA MET A 337 -11.06 3.41 -4.18
C MET A 337 -11.15 4.84 -4.71
N VAL A 338 -10.15 5.29 -5.47
CA VAL A 338 -10.12 6.65 -6.07
C VAL A 338 -11.22 6.89 -7.12
N VAL A 339 -11.87 5.83 -7.63
CA VAL A 339 -12.99 5.93 -8.58
C VAL A 339 -14.36 6.06 -7.87
N LEU A 340 -14.43 5.77 -6.57
CA LEU A 340 -15.65 5.92 -5.79
C LEU A 340 -16.05 7.40 -5.64
N GLU A 341 -17.35 7.68 -5.59
CA GLU A 341 -17.84 8.99 -5.17
C GLU A 341 -17.86 9.10 -3.64
N PRO A 342 -17.54 10.28 -3.06
CA PRO A 342 -17.29 11.57 -3.72
C PRO A 342 -15.86 11.80 -4.22
N LEU A 343 -14.90 10.89 -3.97
CA LEU A 343 -13.48 11.11 -4.27
C LEU A 343 -13.24 11.45 -5.74
N ASN A 344 -13.90 10.74 -6.65
CA ASN A 344 -13.79 10.96 -8.09
C ASN A 344 -14.19 12.39 -8.49
N ARG A 345 -15.37 12.87 -8.08
CA ARG A 345 -15.82 14.25 -8.36
C ARG A 345 -15.03 15.31 -7.60
N LEU A 346 -14.61 15.03 -6.36
CA LEU A 346 -13.75 15.93 -5.56
C LEU A 346 -12.39 16.18 -6.23
N LEU A 347 -11.75 15.13 -6.75
CA LEU A 347 -10.48 15.22 -7.47
C LEU A 347 -10.63 15.93 -8.82
N GLN A 348 -11.74 15.69 -9.54
CA GLN A 348 -12.06 16.43 -10.76
C GLN A 348 -12.20 17.94 -10.45
N HIS A 349 -13.00 18.31 -9.44
CA HIS A 349 -13.18 19.70 -9.00
C HIS A 349 -11.85 20.39 -8.63
N LYS A 350 -10.96 19.72 -7.91
CA LYS A 350 -9.62 20.25 -7.56
C LYS A 350 -8.72 20.46 -8.79
N TRP A 351 -8.77 19.52 -9.74
CA TRP A 351 -8.03 19.64 -11.00
C TRP A 351 -8.46 20.89 -11.76
N ASP A 352 -9.77 21.05 -11.98
CA ASP A 352 -10.33 22.14 -12.78
C ASP A 352 -10.18 23.49 -12.06
N SER A 353 -10.27 23.52 -10.73
CA SER A 353 -10.12 24.72 -9.90
C SER A 353 -8.71 25.33 -9.91
N PHE A 354 -7.65 24.51 -9.81
CA PHE A 354 -6.28 25.02 -9.69
C PHE A 354 -5.18 24.07 -10.18
N ALA A 355 -5.33 22.75 -10.00
CA ALA A 355 -4.20 21.85 -10.21
C ALA A 355 -3.82 21.74 -11.70
N ALA A 356 -4.80 21.76 -12.61
CA ALA A 356 -4.54 21.82 -14.06
C ALA A 356 -3.70 23.06 -14.44
N ARG A 357 -4.08 24.25 -13.94
CA ARG A 357 -3.35 25.49 -14.23
C ARG A 357 -1.93 25.46 -13.69
N ARG A 358 -1.70 24.94 -12.48
CA ARG A 358 -0.35 24.77 -11.91
C ARG A 358 0.46 23.72 -12.69
N PHE A 359 -0.15 22.60 -13.06
CA PHE A 359 0.48 21.52 -13.81
C PHE A 359 0.96 21.98 -15.20
N TYR A 360 0.11 22.69 -15.96
CA TYR A 360 0.51 23.23 -17.26
C TYR A 360 1.59 24.31 -17.15
N ILE A 361 1.56 25.18 -16.13
CA ILE A 361 2.66 26.12 -15.87
C ILE A 361 3.97 25.36 -15.62
N SER A 362 3.96 24.33 -14.77
CA SER A 362 5.13 23.49 -14.50
C SER A 362 5.66 22.80 -15.77
N PHE A 363 4.76 22.29 -16.62
CA PHE A 363 5.10 21.71 -17.91
C PHE A 363 5.81 22.72 -18.83
N PHE A 364 5.24 23.91 -19.03
CA PHE A 364 5.86 24.92 -19.89
C PHE A 364 7.19 25.43 -19.32
N CYS A 365 7.31 25.60 -18.00
CA CYS A 365 8.59 25.96 -17.37
C CYS A 365 9.66 24.87 -17.56
N TYR A 366 9.31 23.59 -17.41
CA TYR A 366 10.24 22.47 -17.66
C TYR A 366 10.58 22.32 -19.14
N PHE A 367 9.65 22.63 -20.06
CA PHE A 367 9.90 22.67 -21.50
C PHE A 367 10.87 23.78 -21.89
N ILE A 368 10.71 24.98 -21.34
CA ILE A 368 11.66 26.09 -21.55
C ILE A 368 13.04 25.74 -20.98
N PHE A 369 13.11 25.12 -19.79
CA PHE A 369 14.36 24.62 -19.21
C PHE A 369 15.06 23.59 -20.12
N MET A 370 14.32 22.58 -20.61
CA MET A 370 14.88 21.55 -21.50
C MET A 370 15.27 22.11 -22.88
N ALA A 371 14.54 23.08 -23.41
CA ALA A 371 14.92 23.79 -24.64
C ALA A 371 16.23 24.57 -24.45
N ILE A 372 16.35 25.36 -23.37
CA ILE A 372 17.59 26.10 -23.04
C ILE A 372 18.76 25.13 -22.85
N PHE A 373 18.55 24.01 -22.15
CA PHE A 373 19.59 22.99 -21.95
C PHE A 373 20.02 22.32 -23.26
N THR A 374 19.07 22.05 -24.18
CA THR A 374 19.36 21.49 -25.51
C THR A 374 20.16 22.47 -26.37
N VAL A 375 19.77 23.75 -26.40
CA VAL A 375 20.48 24.82 -27.12
C VAL A 375 21.88 25.03 -26.55
N LEU A 376 22.03 25.01 -25.23
CA LEU A 376 23.33 25.08 -24.56
C LEU A 376 24.23 23.89 -24.94
N ALA A 377 23.70 22.66 -24.92
CA ALA A 377 24.46 21.46 -25.27
C ALA A 377 24.88 21.46 -26.75
N TYR A 378 24.02 21.94 -27.66
CA TYR A 378 24.31 22.03 -29.09
C TYR A 378 25.40 23.05 -29.43
N HIS A 379 25.43 24.20 -28.75
CA HIS A 379 26.42 25.26 -29.00
C HIS A 379 27.74 25.12 -28.21
N ARG A 380 28.02 23.94 -27.61
CA ARG A 380 29.32 23.66 -26.96
C ARG A 380 30.38 23.25 -28.01
N PRO A 381 31.48 23.99 -28.19
CA PRO A 381 32.61 23.51 -28.97
C PRO A 381 33.34 22.38 -28.23
N LEU A 382 33.57 21.27 -28.92
CA LEU A 382 34.19 20.05 -28.36
C LEU A 382 35.74 20.08 -28.30
N GLN A 383 36.37 21.15 -28.80
CA GLN A 383 37.79 21.16 -29.19
C GLN A 383 38.72 21.95 -28.26
N LEU A 384 38.29 22.34 -27.06
CA LEU A 384 39.10 23.16 -26.15
C LEU A 384 39.01 22.69 -24.70
N GLN A 385 40.14 22.73 -23.99
CA GLN A 385 40.23 22.34 -22.58
C GLN A 385 39.31 23.21 -21.69
N SER A 386 38.51 22.54 -20.87
CA SER A 386 37.73 23.16 -19.81
C SER A 386 38.61 23.58 -18.62
N PRO A 387 38.29 24.67 -17.90
CA PRO A 387 37.16 25.57 -18.11
C PRO A 387 37.43 26.68 -19.14
N PHE A 388 36.42 26.99 -19.97
CA PHE A 388 36.53 28.04 -20.99
C PHE A 388 36.75 29.43 -20.38
N ARG A 389 37.71 30.19 -20.92
CA ARG A 389 37.85 31.62 -20.66
C ARG A 389 36.66 32.35 -21.29
N ALA A 390 35.87 33.08 -20.50
CA ALA A 390 34.70 33.78 -21.02
C ALA A 390 35.10 34.89 -22.00
N GLU A 391 34.80 34.71 -23.28
CA GLU A 391 34.93 35.77 -24.28
C GLU A 391 33.84 36.82 -24.08
N PHE A 392 34.22 38.10 -24.16
CA PHE A 392 33.31 39.24 -23.98
C PHE A 392 32.44 39.51 -25.24
N THR A 393 31.84 38.46 -25.79
CA THR A 393 30.91 38.52 -26.93
C THR A 393 29.46 38.43 -26.46
N THR A 394 28.53 38.96 -27.24
CA THR A 394 27.08 38.87 -26.97
C THR A 394 26.60 37.41 -26.92
N ILE A 395 27.19 36.54 -27.74
CA ILE A 395 26.95 35.09 -27.74
C ILE A 395 27.48 34.47 -26.44
N GLY A 396 28.70 34.82 -26.01
CA GLY A 396 29.27 34.36 -24.74
C GLY A 396 28.41 34.73 -23.53
N PHE A 397 27.87 35.96 -23.48
CA PHE A 397 26.96 36.38 -22.40
C PHE A 397 25.65 35.58 -22.38
N LEU A 398 25.07 35.29 -23.55
CA LEU A 398 23.87 34.45 -23.67
C LEU A 398 24.15 33.01 -23.22
N GLN A 399 25.29 32.44 -23.62
CA GLN A 399 25.71 31.09 -23.18
C GLN A 399 25.99 31.02 -21.67
N LEU A 400 26.59 32.06 -21.09
CA LEU A 400 26.83 32.14 -19.65
C LEU A 400 25.50 32.23 -18.87
N THR A 401 24.56 33.04 -19.36
CA THR A 401 23.21 33.16 -18.79
C THR A 401 22.46 31.82 -18.86
N GLY A 402 22.56 31.11 -19.99
CA GLY A 402 22.02 29.75 -20.14
C GLY A 402 22.63 28.76 -19.15
N GLN A 403 23.95 28.80 -18.94
CA GLN A 403 24.64 27.94 -17.95
C GLN A 403 24.15 28.21 -16.52
N ILE A 404 23.98 29.47 -16.13
CA ILE A 404 23.45 29.85 -14.80
C ILE A 404 22.01 29.34 -14.62
N ILE A 405 21.15 29.47 -15.63
CA ILE A 405 19.77 28.97 -15.61
C ILE A 405 19.74 27.44 -15.49
N VAL A 406 20.57 26.73 -16.26
CA VAL A 406 20.64 25.26 -16.23
C VAL A 406 21.16 24.75 -14.88
N PHE A 407 22.20 25.38 -14.32
CA PHE A 407 22.73 25.04 -12.99
C PHE A 407 21.71 25.29 -11.87
N LEU A 408 21.06 26.46 -11.86
CA LEU A 408 20.04 26.81 -10.86
C LEU A 408 18.82 25.89 -10.95
N GLY A 409 18.38 25.55 -12.17
CA GLY A 409 17.30 24.59 -12.40
C GLY A 409 17.67 23.17 -11.95
N GLY A 410 18.90 22.72 -12.22
CA GLY A 410 19.42 21.44 -11.72
C GLY A 410 19.44 21.38 -10.19
N PHE A 411 19.94 22.43 -9.53
CA PHE A 411 19.96 22.53 -8.06
C PHE A 411 18.53 22.54 -7.47
N TYR A 412 17.60 23.26 -8.09
CA TYR A 412 16.17 23.24 -7.72
C TYR A 412 15.57 21.83 -7.85
N LEU A 413 15.83 21.12 -8.97
CA LEU A 413 15.34 19.76 -9.19
C LEU A 413 15.90 18.77 -8.15
N ILE A 414 17.19 18.87 -7.80
CA ILE A 414 17.79 18.07 -6.72
C ILE A 414 17.08 18.33 -5.39
N ILE A 415 16.90 19.59 -4.98
CA ILE A 415 16.25 19.93 -3.70
C ILE A 415 14.79 19.44 -3.69
N ALA A 416 14.04 19.66 -4.77
CA ALA A 416 12.66 19.20 -4.88
C ALA A 416 12.54 17.67 -4.75
N GLN A 417 13.40 16.91 -5.45
CA GLN A 417 13.41 15.46 -5.37
C GLN A 417 13.92 14.94 -4.03
N ILE A 418 14.96 15.54 -3.42
CA ILE A 418 15.39 15.16 -2.06
C ILE A 418 14.26 15.37 -1.04
N LEU A 419 13.51 16.47 -1.11
CA LEU A 419 12.35 16.69 -0.25
C LEU A 419 11.20 15.70 -0.50
N TYR A 420 10.99 15.27 -1.75
CA TYR A 420 10.06 14.20 -2.10
C TYR A 420 10.47 12.86 -1.48
N PHE A 421 11.71 12.42 -1.73
CA PHE A 421 12.24 11.15 -1.25
C PHE A 421 12.37 11.10 0.28
N LEU A 422 12.74 12.20 0.95
CA LEU A 422 12.75 12.29 2.42
C LEU A 422 11.34 12.12 3.02
N ARG A 423 10.32 12.73 2.41
CA ARG A 423 8.91 12.54 2.83
C ARG A 423 8.47 11.08 2.67
N ARG A 424 8.97 10.39 1.64
CA ARG A 424 8.60 9.01 1.28
C ARG A 424 9.60 7.93 1.75
N TRP A 425 10.60 8.30 2.57
CA TRP A 425 11.76 7.47 2.93
C TRP A 425 11.40 6.11 3.58
N ARG A 426 10.28 6.05 4.31
CA ARG A 426 9.79 4.78 4.92
C ARG A 426 9.20 3.79 3.91
N SER A 427 9.13 4.14 2.62
CA SER A 427 8.46 3.38 1.55
C SER A 427 9.38 3.04 0.36
N LEU A 428 10.71 3.17 0.50
CA LEU A 428 11.66 3.12 -0.64
C LEU A 428 11.50 1.90 -1.57
N LYS A 429 11.25 0.69 -1.04
CA LYS A 429 11.01 -0.53 -1.84
C LYS A 429 9.93 -0.32 -2.90
N ASN A 430 8.82 0.30 -2.51
CA ASN A 430 7.63 0.45 -3.36
C ASN A 430 7.74 1.68 -4.29
N VAL A 431 8.60 2.65 -3.96
CA VAL A 431 8.86 3.82 -4.82
C VAL A 431 9.53 3.41 -6.14
N PHE A 432 10.38 2.38 -6.14
CA PHE A 432 10.96 1.84 -7.38
C PHE A 432 9.92 1.21 -8.32
N SER A 433 8.83 0.65 -7.78
CA SER A 433 7.76 0.01 -8.56
C SER A 433 6.75 1.05 -9.09
N ASP A 434 6.21 1.90 -8.22
CA ASP A 434 5.21 2.92 -8.57
C ASP A 434 5.82 4.13 -9.32
N GLY A 435 7.07 4.48 -8.98
CA GLY A 435 7.63 5.83 -9.15
C GLY A 435 8.89 5.91 -10.03
N CYS A 436 9.04 5.03 -11.03
CA CYS A 436 10.22 4.97 -11.90
C CYS A 436 10.60 6.34 -12.51
N ILE A 437 9.60 7.18 -12.82
CA ILE A 437 9.79 8.52 -13.40
C ILE A 437 10.43 9.49 -12.38
N GLU A 438 10.11 9.39 -11.08
CA GLU A 438 10.77 10.20 -10.04
C GLU A 438 12.23 9.78 -9.85
N VAL A 439 12.51 8.48 -9.98
CA VAL A 439 13.88 7.94 -9.98
C VAL A 439 14.66 8.47 -11.19
N PHE A 440 14.05 8.56 -12.38
CA PHE A 440 14.68 9.16 -13.56
C PHE A 440 14.83 10.69 -13.47
N LEU A 441 13.93 11.40 -12.77
CA LEU A 441 14.09 12.83 -12.46
C LEU A 441 15.24 13.08 -11.47
N LEU A 442 15.36 12.25 -10.43
CA LEU A 442 16.50 12.29 -9.49
C LEU A 442 17.82 11.96 -10.20
N LEU A 443 17.84 10.93 -11.06
CA LEU A 443 19.02 10.52 -11.83
C LEU A 443 19.45 11.60 -12.84
N GLN A 444 18.50 12.22 -13.54
CA GLN A 444 18.76 13.38 -14.41
C GLN A 444 19.43 14.50 -13.60
N ALA A 445 18.82 14.90 -12.48
CA ALA A 445 19.29 16.05 -11.71
C ALA A 445 20.68 15.79 -11.11
N PHE A 446 20.95 14.57 -10.62
CA PHE A 446 22.27 14.15 -10.17
C PHE A 446 23.31 14.16 -11.31
N SER A 447 22.97 13.62 -12.49
CA SER A 447 23.88 13.61 -13.65
C SER A 447 24.23 15.03 -14.13
N LEU A 448 23.28 15.97 -14.04
CA LEU A 448 23.50 17.37 -14.37
C LEU A 448 24.48 18.05 -13.40
N LEU A 449 24.33 17.82 -12.10
CA LEU A 449 25.25 18.35 -11.09
C LEU A 449 26.64 17.70 -11.18
N LEU A 450 26.72 16.40 -11.47
CA LEU A 450 27.98 15.70 -11.70
C LEU A 450 28.74 16.30 -12.91
N SER A 451 28.04 16.56 -14.03
CA SER A 451 28.61 17.25 -15.19
C SER A 451 29.11 18.65 -14.83
N ALA A 452 28.35 19.42 -14.04
CA ALA A 452 28.79 20.74 -13.57
C ALA A 452 30.05 20.68 -12.68
N VAL A 453 30.19 19.66 -11.82
CA VAL A 453 31.41 19.44 -11.02
C VAL A 453 32.59 19.04 -11.90
N LEU A 454 32.41 18.12 -12.84
CA LEU A 454 33.47 17.68 -13.77
C LEU A 454 33.97 18.84 -14.64
N TYR A 455 33.08 19.74 -15.08
CA TYR A 455 33.43 20.96 -15.81
C TYR A 455 34.29 21.95 -14.99
N ILE A 456 34.05 22.05 -13.67
CA ILE A 456 34.86 22.87 -12.74
C ILE A 456 36.23 22.22 -12.49
N VAL A 457 36.29 20.89 -12.39
CA VAL A 457 37.54 20.11 -12.26
C VAL A 457 38.35 20.14 -13.56
N GLY A 458 37.70 20.39 -14.70
CA GLY A 458 38.34 20.44 -16.02
C GLY A 458 38.46 19.09 -16.72
N SER A 459 37.77 18.04 -16.27
CA SER A 459 37.77 16.73 -16.97
C SER A 459 36.81 16.73 -18.14
N GLU A 460 37.24 16.17 -19.27
CA GLU A 460 36.47 16.00 -20.51
C GLU A 460 35.23 15.10 -20.32
N ASP A 461 35.21 14.26 -19.26
CA ASP A 461 34.08 13.40 -18.86
C ASP A 461 32.77 14.17 -18.55
N TYR A 462 32.84 15.50 -18.45
CA TYR A 462 31.65 16.34 -18.30
C TYR A 462 30.69 16.25 -19.51
N VAL A 463 31.18 15.93 -20.71
CA VAL A 463 30.35 15.88 -21.92
C VAL A 463 29.45 14.64 -21.97
N PRO A 464 29.94 13.38 -21.80
CA PRO A 464 29.05 12.21 -21.73
C PRO A 464 28.00 12.30 -20.62
N THR A 465 28.38 12.83 -19.44
CA THR A 465 27.46 13.01 -18.31
C THR A 465 26.43 14.12 -18.55
N MET A 466 26.77 15.16 -19.31
CA MET A 466 25.81 16.17 -19.80
C MET A 466 24.81 15.56 -20.78
N VAL A 467 25.28 14.81 -21.79
CA VAL A 467 24.43 14.20 -22.82
C VAL A 467 23.49 13.15 -22.22
N PHE A 468 23.96 12.35 -21.26
CA PHE A 468 23.12 11.41 -20.52
C PHE A 468 22.02 12.14 -19.72
N SER A 469 22.35 13.24 -19.05
CA SER A 469 21.35 14.09 -18.39
C SER A 469 20.37 14.73 -19.38
N LEU A 470 20.79 15.09 -20.58
CA LEU A 470 19.93 15.68 -21.61
C LEU A 470 18.91 14.66 -22.14
N LEU A 471 19.37 13.43 -22.42
CA LEU A 471 18.52 12.31 -22.82
C LEU A 471 17.48 11.98 -21.74
N LEU A 472 17.91 11.83 -20.48
CA LEU A 472 17.00 11.59 -19.36
C LEU A 472 15.97 12.72 -19.20
N GLY A 473 16.36 13.98 -19.35
CA GLY A 473 15.44 15.12 -19.27
C GLY A 473 14.35 15.10 -20.36
N TRP A 474 14.69 14.69 -21.59
CA TRP A 474 13.70 14.52 -22.64
C TRP A 474 12.81 13.28 -22.44
N VAL A 475 13.32 12.19 -21.86
CA VAL A 475 12.47 11.05 -21.43
C VAL A 475 11.54 11.46 -20.28
N ASN A 476 12.00 12.29 -19.36
CA ASN A 476 11.24 12.79 -18.21
C ASN A 476 10.05 13.69 -18.62
N MET A 477 10.00 14.22 -19.86
CA MET A 477 8.79 14.85 -20.41
C MET A 477 7.56 13.94 -20.38
N LEU A 478 7.76 12.62 -20.43
CA LEU A 478 6.68 11.65 -20.32
C LEU A 478 5.90 11.76 -19.00
N TYR A 479 6.49 12.34 -17.93
CA TYR A 479 5.77 12.70 -16.71
C TYR A 479 4.54 13.58 -17.00
N TYR A 480 4.70 14.62 -17.82
CA TYR A 480 3.66 15.63 -18.02
C TYR A 480 2.50 15.14 -18.90
N THR A 481 2.70 14.04 -19.65
CA THR A 481 1.62 13.39 -20.41
C THR A 481 0.46 12.91 -19.52
N ARG A 482 0.73 12.64 -18.23
CA ARG A 482 -0.25 12.17 -17.22
C ARG A 482 -1.42 13.13 -17.03
N GLY A 483 -1.26 14.42 -17.35
CA GLY A 483 -2.35 15.40 -17.32
C GLY A 483 -3.43 15.17 -18.37
N PHE A 484 -3.11 14.49 -19.47
CA PHE A 484 -4.05 14.14 -20.53
C PHE A 484 -4.55 12.71 -20.36
N GLN A 485 -5.88 12.49 -20.47
CA GLN A 485 -6.47 11.16 -20.24
C GLN A 485 -5.96 10.11 -21.23
N TRP A 486 -5.95 10.43 -22.53
CA TRP A 486 -5.55 9.49 -23.59
C TRP A 486 -4.08 9.10 -23.46
N THR A 487 -3.16 10.07 -23.45
CA THR A 487 -1.72 9.83 -23.36
C THR A 487 -1.32 9.22 -22.01
N GLY A 488 -1.90 9.68 -20.91
CA GLY A 488 -1.62 9.17 -19.57
C GLY A 488 -1.98 7.69 -19.39
N ILE A 489 -3.05 7.21 -20.04
CA ILE A 489 -3.41 5.78 -20.07
C ILE A 489 -2.31 4.96 -20.76
N TYR A 490 -1.83 5.39 -21.93
CA TYR A 490 -0.76 4.70 -22.65
C TYR A 490 0.56 4.72 -21.88
N CYS A 491 0.93 5.84 -21.23
CA CYS A 491 2.16 5.89 -20.43
C CYS A 491 2.12 4.98 -19.19
N VAL A 492 0.94 4.79 -18.56
CA VAL A 492 0.75 3.78 -17.50
C VAL A 492 0.98 2.36 -18.04
N MET A 493 0.47 2.06 -19.24
CA MET A 493 0.66 0.75 -19.88
C MET A 493 2.14 0.52 -20.21
N ILE A 494 2.79 1.47 -20.85
CA ILE A 494 4.22 1.42 -21.21
C ILE A 494 5.10 1.20 -19.96
N GLN A 495 4.88 1.96 -18.87
CA GLN A 495 5.63 1.78 -17.62
C GLN A 495 5.53 0.35 -17.07
N LYS A 496 4.31 -0.22 -17.04
CA LYS A 496 4.08 -1.58 -16.51
C LYS A 496 4.67 -2.66 -17.40
N THR A 497 4.52 -2.55 -18.71
CA THR A 497 5.03 -3.53 -19.67
C THR A 497 6.56 -3.52 -19.73
N ILE A 498 7.21 -2.35 -19.68
CA ILE A 498 8.67 -2.25 -19.61
C ILE A 498 9.19 -2.85 -18.29
N LEU A 499 8.67 -2.42 -17.13
CA LEU A 499 9.26 -2.82 -15.86
C LEU A 499 9.08 -4.32 -15.55
N ARG A 500 7.92 -4.90 -15.86
CA ARG A 500 7.61 -6.29 -15.50
C ARG A 500 7.89 -7.29 -16.62
N ASP A 501 7.64 -6.93 -17.87
CA ASP A 501 7.56 -7.90 -18.96
C ASP A 501 8.84 -7.88 -19.79
N LEU A 502 9.32 -6.69 -20.17
CA LEU A 502 10.62 -6.52 -20.85
C LEU A 502 11.80 -6.94 -19.96
N LEU A 503 11.75 -6.74 -18.63
CA LEU A 503 12.84 -7.16 -17.73
C LEU A 503 12.99 -8.68 -17.65
N ARG A 504 11.88 -9.43 -17.55
CA ARG A 504 11.88 -10.91 -17.55
C ARG A 504 12.39 -11.45 -18.89
N PHE A 505 11.94 -10.86 -19.98
CA PHE A 505 12.44 -11.11 -21.33
C PHE A 505 13.95 -10.87 -21.46
N LEU A 506 14.43 -9.72 -20.96
CA LEU A 506 15.83 -9.32 -21.04
C LEU A 506 16.75 -10.29 -20.29
N MET A 507 16.33 -10.80 -19.12
CA MET A 507 17.10 -11.82 -18.39
C MET A 507 17.30 -13.09 -19.21
N VAL A 508 16.24 -13.62 -19.84
CA VAL A 508 16.34 -14.80 -20.72
C VAL A 508 17.21 -14.51 -21.95
N TYR A 509 17.02 -13.35 -22.58
CA TYR A 509 17.81 -12.95 -23.73
C TYR A 509 19.30 -12.79 -23.42
N VAL A 510 19.66 -12.19 -22.27
CA VAL A 510 21.05 -12.01 -21.84
C VAL A 510 21.77 -13.35 -21.59
N ILE A 511 21.07 -14.36 -21.08
CA ILE A 511 21.62 -15.73 -20.93
C ILE A 511 21.96 -16.31 -22.31
N PHE A 512 21.06 -16.23 -23.29
CA PHE A 512 21.34 -16.67 -24.66
C PHE A 512 22.48 -15.85 -25.29
N LEU A 513 22.47 -14.52 -25.16
CA LEU A 513 23.47 -13.63 -25.74
C LEU A 513 24.88 -13.97 -25.28
N PHE A 514 25.11 -14.11 -23.96
CA PHE A 514 26.42 -14.49 -23.44
C PHE A 514 26.80 -15.93 -23.75
N GLY A 515 25.85 -16.87 -23.75
CA GLY A 515 26.12 -18.28 -24.11
C GLY A 515 26.62 -18.43 -25.56
N PHE A 516 25.91 -17.81 -26.51
CA PHE A 516 26.32 -17.80 -27.92
C PHE A 516 27.59 -16.97 -28.15
N ALA A 517 27.80 -15.85 -27.44
CA ALA A 517 29.02 -15.07 -27.54
C ALA A 517 30.25 -15.83 -27.05
N ALA A 518 30.15 -16.54 -25.91
CA ALA A 518 31.24 -17.36 -25.38
C ALA A 518 31.59 -18.52 -26.33
N ALA A 519 30.58 -19.17 -26.92
CA ALA A 519 30.76 -20.23 -27.89
C ALA A 519 31.45 -19.72 -29.19
N LEU A 520 31.05 -18.55 -29.70
CA LEU A 520 31.70 -17.92 -30.85
C LEU A 520 33.15 -17.55 -30.55
N VAL A 521 33.43 -16.82 -29.46
CA VAL A 521 34.80 -16.43 -29.05
C VAL A 521 35.71 -17.64 -28.91
N THR A 522 35.20 -18.77 -28.44
CA THR A 522 35.95 -20.03 -28.32
C THR A 522 36.29 -20.66 -29.68
N LEU A 523 35.47 -20.40 -30.71
CA LEU A 523 35.68 -20.91 -32.08
C LEU A 523 36.53 -19.99 -32.96
N THR A 524 36.51 -18.68 -32.68
CA THR A 524 37.17 -17.63 -33.47
C THR A 524 38.45 -17.11 -32.84
N GLY A 525 38.63 -17.30 -31.53
CA GLY A 525 39.82 -16.90 -30.81
C GLY A 525 40.98 -17.85 -31.10
N ASP A 526 41.99 -17.35 -31.83
CA ASP A 526 43.33 -17.90 -31.69
C ASP A 526 43.82 -17.71 -30.24
N ALA A 527 44.66 -18.64 -29.77
CA ALA A 527 45.18 -18.61 -28.41
C ALA A 527 45.91 -17.29 -28.13
N PRO A 528 45.89 -16.77 -26.89
CA PRO A 528 46.63 -15.56 -26.53
C PRO A 528 48.14 -15.81 -26.70
N SER A 529 48.68 -15.37 -27.84
CA SER A 529 50.09 -15.54 -28.22
C SER A 529 50.99 -14.83 -27.22
N ALA A 530 51.53 -15.62 -26.28
CA ALA A 530 52.37 -15.11 -25.21
C ALA A 530 53.65 -14.48 -25.77
N SER A 531 53.73 -13.15 -25.65
CA SER A 531 54.95 -12.33 -25.72
C SER A 531 56.01 -12.75 -26.74
N GLN A 532 55.87 -12.29 -27.99
CA GLN A 532 57.04 -12.08 -28.86
C GLN A 532 57.21 -10.60 -29.19
N ASN A 533 58.26 -10.01 -28.64
CA ASN A 533 58.69 -8.64 -28.95
C ASN A 533 59.22 -8.59 -30.40
N LYS A 534 58.41 -8.09 -31.34
CA LYS A 534 58.90 -7.62 -32.65
C LYS A 534 58.27 -6.28 -32.99
N SER A 535 59.13 -5.25 -33.01
CA SER A 535 58.81 -3.92 -33.51
C SER A 535 58.69 -3.94 -35.02
N VAL A 536 57.47 -3.74 -35.53
CA VAL A 536 57.20 -3.34 -36.91
C VAL A 536 56.19 -2.19 -36.87
N THR A 537 56.33 -1.23 -37.77
CA THR A 537 55.48 -0.04 -37.87
C THR A 537 54.06 -0.39 -38.33
N PRO A 538 53.02 0.34 -37.85
CA PRO A 538 51.69 0.26 -38.43
C PRO A 538 51.66 1.05 -39.75
N GLU A 539 51.60 0.35 -40.88
CA GLU A 539 51.21 0.96 -42.16
C GLU A 539 49.70 0.76 -42.40
N ASP A 540 49.07 1.71 -43.08
CA ASP A 540 47.64 1.67 -43.44
C ASP A 540 47.34 0.47 -44.35
N GLY A 541 46.35 -0.37 -43.99
CA GLY A 541 46.06 -1.51 -44.87
C GLY A 541 45.03 -2.57 -44.48
N ASP A 542 44.19 -2.41 -43.44
CA ASP A 542 43.08 -3.35 -43.24
C ASP A 542 41.78 -2.67 -42.75
N LYS A 543 40.76 -2.72 -43.60
CA LYS A 543 39.38 -2.25 -43.35
C LYS A 543 38.40 -3.35 -43.75
N GLY A 544 38.17 -4.30 -42.85
CA GLY A 544 37.12 -5.31 -43.04
C GLY A 544 37.07 -6.44 -42.01
N HIS A 545 38.18 -6.78 -41.35
CA HIS A 545 38.18 -7.96 -40.47
C HIS A 545 37.60 -7.69 -39.08
N ILE A 546 36.29 -7.96 -38.92
CA ILE A 546 35.58 -8.01 -37.62
C ILE A 546 36.08 -9.20 -36.79
N VAL A 547 37.29 -9.12 -36.23
CA VAL A 547 37.79 -10.16 -35.31
C VAL A 547 36.87 -10.20 -34.09
N TYR A 548 36.33 -11.39 -33.78
CA TYR A 548 35.56 -11.69 -32.56
C TYR A 548 36.49 -11.75 -31.32
N SER A 549 37.26 -10.69 -31.10
CA SER A 549 38.29 -10.57 -30.06
C SER A 549 37.65 -10.13 -28.73
N GLY A 550 37.20 -11.13 -27.97
CA GLY A 550 36.67 -10.96 -26.62
C GLY A 550 35.15 -11.09 -26.51
N LEU A 551 34.69 -11.35 -25.28
CA LEU A 551 33.28 -11.65 -25.00
C LEU A 551 32.37 -10.43 -25.23
N LEU A 552 32.80 -9.24 -24.81
CA LEU A 552 31.97 -8.02 -24.84
C LEU A 552 31.76 -7.49 -26.26
N SER A 553 32.80 -7.48 -27.08
CA SER A 553 32.75 -7.12 -28.52
C SER A 553 31.85 -8.09 -29.29
N THR A 554 32.00 -9.40 -29.06
CA THR A 554 31.17 -10.44 -29.66
C THR A 554 29.70 -10.34 -29.23
N SER A 555 29.42 -10.13 -27.93
CA SER A 555 28.06 -9.88 -27.44
C SER A 555 27.42 -8.64 -28.09
N LEU A 556 28.19 -7.57 -28.32
CA LEU A 556 27.69 -6.37 -29.00
C LEU A 556 27.42 -6.60 -30.49
N GLN A 557 28.18 -7.46 -31.16
CA GLN A 557 27.93 -7.86 -32.55
C GLN A 557 26.68 -8.75 -32.66
N LEU A 558 26.53 -9.74 -31.78
CA LEU A 558 25.28 -10.51 -31.65
C LEU A 558 24.06 -9.64 -31.33
N PHE A 559 24.22 -8.61 -30.48
CA PHE A 559 23.17 -7.65 -30.19
C PHE A 559 22.75 -6.84 -31.44
N LYS A 560 23.72 -6.37 -32.24
CA LYS A 560 23.44 -5.72 -33.55
C LYS A 560 22.64 -6.64 -34.48
N PHE A 561 23.01 -7.93 -34.58
CA PHE A 561 22.26 -8.89 -35.39
C PHE A 561 20.79 -9.02 -34.94
N THR A 562 20.49 -9.07 -33.64
CA THR A 562 19.10 -9.17 -33.16
C THR A 562 18.25 -7.92 -33.37
N ILE A 563 18.87 -6.75 -33.59
CA ILE A 563 18.18 -5.51 -33.98
C ILE A 563 17.99 -5.42 -35.51
N GLY A 564 18.73 -6.21 -36.29
CA GLY A 564 18.81 -6.07 -37.75
C GLY A 564 19.81 -4.99 -38.20
N MET A 565 20.79 -4.64 -37.37
CA MET A 565 21.86 -3.66 -37.64
C MET A 565 23.26 -4.32 -37.75
N GLY A 566 23.30 -5.65 -37.90
CA GLY A 566 24.54 -6.42 -38.05
C GLY A 566 24.65 -6.99 -39.46
N ASP A 567 25.72 -6.66 -40.17
CA ASP A 567 26.04 -7.24 -41.47
C ASP A 567 26.67 -8.63 -41.30
N LEU A 568 26.18 -9.61 -42.07
CA LEU A 568 26.62 -11.01 -42.02
C LEU A 568 27.90 -11.21 -42.85
N GLU A 569 28.98 -10.56 -42.44
CA GLU A 569 30.28 -10.68 -43.11
C GLU A 569 30.88 -12.08 -42.92
N PHE A 570 30.94 -12.84 -44.03
CA PHE A 570 31.40 -14.23 -44.04
C PHE A 570 32.91 -14.31 -43.85
N GLN A 571 33.36 -14.54 -42.61
CA GLN A 571 34.79 -14.68 -42.32
C GLN A 571 35.40 -15.92 -42.98
N GLU A 572 36.29 -15.68 -43.95
CA GLU A 572 36.95 -16.73 -44.73
C GLU A 572 38.07 -17.46 -43.94
N HIS A 573 38.63 -16.80 -42.93
CA HIS A 573 39.85 -17.25 -42.24
C HIS A 573 39.62 -18.08 -40.96
N VAL A 574 38.36 -18.35 -40.57
CA VAL A 574 38.08 -19.12 -39.34
C VAL A 574 38.11 -20.63 -39.62
N LYS A 575 38.92 -21.35 -38.84
CA LYS A 575 39.20 -22.80 -38.96
C LYS A 575 37.96 -23.69 -39.09
N PHE A 576 36.83 -23.27 -38.50
CA PHE A 576 35.55 -23.98 -38.53
C PHE A 576 34.40 -23.14 -39.15
N LYS A 577 34.66 -22.43 -40.26
CA LYS A 577 33.71 -21.54 -40.98
C LYS A 577 32.25 -22.05 -41.01
N TYR A 578 32.02 -23.30 -41.38
CA TYR A 578 30.67 -23.89 -41.44
C TYR A 578 29.98 -24.02 -40.07
N PHE A 579 30.73 -24.29 -38.99
CA PHE A 579 30.16 -24.39 -37.65
C PHE A 579 29.86 -23.01 -37.05
N VAL A 580 30.71 -22.01 -37.31
CA VAL A 580 30.41 -20.59 -36.99
C VAL A 580 29.11 -20.15 -37.68
N MET A 581 28.99 -20.42 -38.99
CA MET A 581 27.80 -20.09 -39.77
C MET A 581 26.55 -20.79 -39.24
N LEU A 582 26.63 -22.08 -38.90
CA LEU A 582 25.53 -22.84 -38.30
C LEU A 582 25.12 -22.28 -36.93
N LEU A 583 26.10 -21.94 -36.08
CA LEU A 583 25.85 -21.41 -34.74
C LEU A 583 25.21 -20.01 -34.79
N LEU A 584 25.64 -19.16 -35.72
CA LEU A 584 25.08 -17.82 -35.92
C LEU A 584 23.67 -17.90 -36.55
N LEU A 585 23.47 -18.77 -37.54
CA LEU A 585 22.14 -19.04 -38.09
C LEU A 585 21.17 -19.58 -37.02
N LEU A 586 21.63 -20.50 -36.18
CA LEU A 586 20.86 -21.03 -35.05
C LEU A 586 20.52 -19.93 -34.04
N PHE A 587 21.47 -19.04 -33.72
CA PHE A 587 21.22 -17.87 -32.87
C PHE A 587 20.13 -16.97 -33.47
N VAL A 588 20.22 -16.61 -34.76
CA VAL A 588 19.21 -15.77 -35.44
C VAL A 588 17.84 -16.44 -35.45
N ILE A 589 17.76 -17.73 -35.78
CA ILE A 589 16.49 -18.48 -35.79
C ILE A 589 15.89 -18.57 -34.38
N LEU A 590 16.67 -18.96 -33.37
CA LEU A 590 16.18 -19.06 -31.99
C LEU A 590 15.78 -17.70 -31.42
N THR A 591 16.57 -16.64 -31.66
CA THR A 591 16.23 -15.29 -31.20
C THR A 591 14.96 -14.79 -31.86
N TYR A 592 14.85 -14.77 -33.19
CA TYR A 592 13.63 -14.28 -33.84
C TYR A 592 12.40 -15.14 -33.52
N ILE A 593 12.48 -16.47 -33.52
CA ILE A 593 11.30 -17.33 -33.29
C ILE A 593 10.89 -17.36 -31.81
N LEU A 594 11.82 -17.45 -30.86
CA LEU A 594 11.45 -17.52 -29.44
C LEU A 594 11.16 -16.13 -28.86
N LEU A 595 12.02 -15.15 -29.11
CA LEU A 595 11.93 -13.84 -28.45
C LEU A 595 10.76 -13.02 -29.00
N LEU A 596 10.59 -12.92 -30.32
CA LEU A 596 9.52 -12.08 -30.89
C LEU A 596 8.13 -12.62 -30.52
N ASN A 597 7.93 -13.94 -30.62
CA ASN A 597 6.64 -14.56 -30.29
C ASN A 597 6.33 -14.51 -28.79
N MET A 598 7.30 -14.77 -27.91
CA MET A 598 7.09 -14.66 -26.46
C MET A 598 6.88 -13.21 -26.01
N LEU A 599 7.60 -12.25 -26.60
CA LEU A 599 7.42 -10.83 -26.30
C LEU A 599 6.03 -10.34 -26.74
N ILE A 600 5.58 -10.68 -27.95
CA ILE A 600 4.25 -10.31 -28.45
C ILE A 600 3.15 -10.95 -27.59
N ALA A 601 3.28 -12.23 -27.22
CA ALA A 601 2.32 -12.91 -26.35
C ALA A 601 2.20 -12.22 -24.98
N LEU A 602 3.33 -12.00 -24.30
CA LEU A 602 3.37 -11.33 -22.99
C LEU A 602 2.85 -9.89 -23.07
N MET A 603 3.27 -9.11 -24.06
CA MET A 603 2.80 -7.72 -24.22
C MET A 603 1.31 -7.66 -24.56
N SER A 604 0.77 -8.61 -25.33
CA SER A 604 -0.67 -8.67 -25.67
C SER A 604 -1.53 -9.00 -24.45
N GLU A 605 -1.14 -10.02 -23.67
CA GLU A 605 -1.83 -10.37 -22.43
C GLU A 605 -1.79 -9.21 -21.43
N THR A 606 -0.66 -8.49 -21.33
CA THR A 606 -0.54 -7.43 -20.33
C THR A 606 -1.14 -6.11 -20.80
N VAL A 607 -1.19 -5.82 -22.10
CA VAL A 607 -1.98 -4.72 -22.68
C VAL A 607 -3.47 -4.94 -22.42
N THR A 608 -4.02 -6.12 -22.71
CA THR A 608 -5.45 -6.39 -22.50
C THR A 608 -5.82 -6.32 -21.02
N ASN A 609 -5.09 -7.02 -20.15
CA ASN A 609 -5.32 -6.99 -18.69
C ASN A 609 -5.13 -5.59 -18.07
N VAL A 610 -4.12 -4.82 -18.47
CA VAL A 610 -3.93 -3.45 -17.95
C VAL A 610 -5.03 -2.52 -18.45
N SER A 611 -5.52 -2.68 -19.70
CA SER A 611 -6.51 -1.78 -20.29
C SER A 611 -7.77 -1.63 -19.43
N GLY A 612 -8.29 -2.73 -18.86
CA GLY A 612 -9.52 -2.75 -18.05
C GLY A 612 -9.45 -1.90 -16.78
N TYR A 613 -8.28 -1.80 -16.13
CA TYR A 613 -8.09 -0.94 -14.94
C TYR A 613 -7.26 0.33 -15.21
N SER A 614 -6.74 0.50 -16.42
CA SER A 614 -5.83 1.60 -16.81
C SER A 614 -6.38 2.98 -16.46
N LYS A 615 -7.66 3.24 -16.77
CA LYS A 615 -8.39 4.48 -16.47
C LYS A 615 -8.44 4.79 -14.97
N SER A 616 -8.54 3.77 -14.13
CA SER A 616 -8.57 3.87 -12.67
C SER A 616 -7.17 4.13 -12.09
N VAL A 617 -6.14 3.49 -12.65
CA VAL A 617 -4.74 3.77 -12.32
C VAL A 617 -4.32 5.16 -12.79
N TRP A 618 -4.77 5.62 -13.96
CA TRP A 618 -4.56 7.01 -14.41
C TRP A 618 -5.22 8.02 -13.46
N LYS A 619 -6.47 7.78 -13.02
CA LYS A 619 -7.11 8.62 -11.98
C LYS A 619 -6.31 8.65 -10.67
N LEU A 620 -5.78 7.51 -10.23
CA LEU A 620 -4.87 7.44 -9.07
C LEU A 620 -3.58 8.26 -9.28
N GLN A 621 -2.94 8.16 -10.46
CA GLN A 621 -1.76 8.97 -10.78
C GLN A 621 -2.07 10.48 -10.81
N ARG A 622 -3.22 10.87 -11.35
CA ARG A 622 -3.73 12.25 -11.32
C ARG A 622 -4.03 12.72 -9.89
N ALA A 623 -4.54 11.84 -9.03
CA ALA A 623 -4.76 12.13 -7.60
C ALA A 623 -3.44 12.40 -6.85
N ILE A 624 -2.41 11.57 -7.10
CA ILE A 624 -1.06 11.77 -6.55
C ILE A 624 -0.51 13.15 -6.97
N ALA A 625 -0.60 13.50 -8.26
CA ALA A 625 -0.18 14.79 -8.78
C ALA A 625 -0.95 15.97 -8.16
N ILE A 626 -2.26 15.84 -7.90
CA ILE A 626 -3.06 16.88 -7.21
C ILE A 626 -2.55 17.10 -5.78
N VAL A 627 -2.38 16.02 -5.00
CA VAL A 627 -1.89 16.10 -3.61
C VAL A 627 -0.46 16.65 -3.56
N GLU A 628 0.37 16.31 -4.54
CA GLU A 628 1.72 16.87 -4.69
C GLU A 628 1.70 18.39 -4.99
N ILE A 629 0.84 18.83 -5.92
CA ILE A 629 0.65 20.25 -6.26
C ILE A 629 0.08 21.06 -5.08
N GLU A 630 -0.68 20.43 -4.17
CA GLU A 630 -1.14 21.02 -2.91
C GLU A 630 -0.06 21.05 -1.82
N LYS A 631 0.85 20.07 -1.79
CA LYS A 631 1.97 20.00 -0.82
C LYS A 631 3.24 20.73 -1.30
N SER A 632 3.32 21.14 -2.57
CA SER A 632 4.47 21.86 -3.12
C SER A 632 4.47 23.33 -2.69
N TRP A 633 5.33 23.64 -1.72
CA TRP A 633 5.43 24.94 -1.04
C TRP A 633 6.09 26.03 -1.91
N LEU A 634 7.01 25.62 -2.79
CA LEU A 634 8.05 26.46 -3.40
C LEU A 634 7.55 27.63 -4.27
N TRP A 635 6.38 27.50 -4.91
CA TRP A 635 5.90 28.50 -5.89
C TRP A 635 4.90 29.52 -5.32
N CYS A 636 4.24 29.22 -4.20
CA CYS A 636 3.37 30.16 -3.49
C CYS A 636 2.83 29.50 -2.20
N PRO A 637 3.06 30.07 -1.00
CA PRO A 637 2.45 29.62 0.26
C PRO A 637 0.97 30.02 0.38
N ARG A 638 0.15 29.75 -0.64
CA ARG A 638 -1.32 29.80 -0.50
C ARG A 638 -1.76 28.66 0.41
N ARG A 639 -2.55 28.98 1.44
CA ARG A 639 -3.13 28.02 2.37
C ARG A 639 -3.92 26.95 1.60
N ARG A 640 -3.87 25.69 2.06
CA ARG A 640 -4.59 24.54 1.47
C ARG A 640 -6.03 24.91 1.11
N GLN A 641 -6.41 24.76 -0.16
CA GLN A 641 -7.70 25.26 -0.66
C GLN A 641 -8.80 24.22 -0.39
N ARG A 642 -9.40 24.30 0.81
CA ARG A 642 -10.52 23.44 1.23
C ARG A 642 -11.65 23.48 0.20
N SER A 643 -12.11 22.31 -0.21
CA SER A 643 -13.23 22.15 -1.15
C SER A 643 -14.58 21.99 -0.42
N GLY A 644 -15.68 22.15 -1.15
CA GLY A 644 -17.03 22.03 -0.59
C GLY A 644 -17.55 23.27 0.14
N CYS A 645 -18.80 23.15 0.61
CA CYS A 645 -19.57 24.18 1.29
C CYS A 645 -19.73 23.83 2.78
N PHE A 646 -19.95 24.82 3.63
CA PHE A 646 -20.27 24.63 5.04
C PHE A 646 -21.78 24.74 5.22
N LEU A 647 -22.43 23.68 5.70
CA LEU A 647 -23.88 23.53 5.74
C LEU A 647 -24.33 22.91 7.07
N SER A 648 -25.44 23.39 7.61
CA SER A 648 -26.18 22.70 8.69
C SER A 648 -26.97 21.55 8.10
N VAL A 649 -26.80 20.34 8.65
CA VAL A 649 -27.39 19.10 8.08
C VAL A 649 -28.54 18.54 8.95
N SER A 650 -28.63 18.97 10.20
CA SER A 650 -29.76 18.71 11.10
C SER A 650 -30.91 19.70 10.87
N LEU A 651 -32.15 19.26 11.07
CA LEU A 651 -33.31 20.14 11.24
C LEU A 651 -33.58 20.48 12.73
N ASP A 652 -33.06 19.70 13.67
CA ASP A 652 -33.24 19.92 15.11
C ASP A 652 -32.40 21.10 15.63
N ASP A 653 -32.82 21.71 16.74
CA ASP A 653 -32.16 22.85 17.42
C ASP A 653 -30.64 22.69 17.66
N LYS A 654 -30.14 21.44 17.70
CA LYS A 654 -28.71 21.15 17.72
C LYS A 654 -28.15 21.20 16.29
N LYS A 655 -27.59 22.37 15.94
CA LYS A 655 -26.91 22.63 14.66
C LYS A 655 -25.67 21.75 14.47
N ASP A 656 -25.85 20.62 13.80
CA ASP A 656 -24.76 19.82 13.23
C ASP A 656 -24.29 20.47 11.92
N GLU A 657 -23.25 21.33 12.01
CA GLU A 657 -22.68 22.07 10.89
C GLU A 657 -21.44 21.34 10.33
N ARG A 658 -21.47 20.96 9.05
CA ARG A 658 -20.44 20.14 8.40
C ARG A 658 -19.93 20.72 7.09
N TRP A 659 -18.75 20.26 6.69
CA TRP A 659 -18.16 20.58 5.39
C TRP A 659 -18.56 19.52 4.39
N CYS A 660 -19.58 19.82 3.58
CA CYS A 660 -20.15 18.89 2.61
C CYS A 660 -19.73 19.24 1.18
N PHE A 661 -19.52 18.22 0.36
CA PHE A 661 -19.31 18.35 -1.08
C PHE A 661 -20.59 17.96 -1.82
N ARG A 662 -21.10 18.87 -2.65
CA ARG A 662 -22.27 18.63 -3.51
C ARG A 662 -21.85 17.81 -4.72
N VAL A 663 -22.54 16.70 -4.95
CA VAL A 663 -22.34 15.79 -6.09
C VAL A 663 -23.67 15.59 -6.79
N GLU A 664 -23.68 15.83 -8.10
CA GLU A 664 -24.82 15.59 -8.98
C GLU A 664 -24.71 14.17 -9.56
N GLU A 665 -25.69 13.33 -9.19
CA GLU A 665 -25.82 11.92 -9.61
C GLU A 665 -27.06 11.77 -10.49
N ILE A 666 -26.95 11.08 -11.62
CA ILE A 666 -28.10 10.78 -12.48
C ILE A 666 -28.35 9.26 -12.42
N ASN A 667 -29.48 8.84 -11.88
CA ASN A 667 -29.79 7.42 -11.62
C ASN A 667 -31.16 7.00 -12.16
N TRP A 668 -31.18 6.55 -13.41
CA TRP A 668 -32.36 6.00 -14.08
C TRP A 668 -32.89 4.68 -13.49
N ALA A 669 -32.18 4.03 -12.57
CA ALA A 669 -32.56 2.71 -12.03
C ALA A 669 -33.22 2.75 -10.64
N ASN A 670 -33.13 3.87 -9.91
CA ASN A 670 -33.69 4.03 -8.56
C ASN A 670 -34.61 5.25 -8.41
N TRP A 671 -34.93 5.97 -9.50
CA TRP A 671 -35.67 7.24 -9.47
C TRP A 671 -37.08 7.14 -8.85
N GLU A 672 -37.71 5.95 -8.89
CA GLU A 672 -39.03 5.67 -8.32
C GLU A 672 -39.03 5.57 -6.78
N LYS A 673 -37.86 5.52 -6.13
CA LYS A 673 -37.76 5.33 -4.68
C LYS A 673 -37.72 6.67 -3.97
N GLU A 674 -38.68 6.91 -3.09
CA GLU A 674 -38.68 8.05 -2.18
C GLU A 674 -37.39 8.05 -1.33
N LEU A 675 -36.63 9.13 -1.44
CA LEU A 675 -35.36 9.38 -0.75
C LEU A 675 -35.58 10.41 0.37
N GLY A 676 -34.71 10.38 1.38
CA GLY A 676 -34.84 11.19 2.59
C GLY A 676 -34.42 12.64 2.41
N VAL A 677 -35.00 13.33 1.43
CA VAL A 677 -34.69 14.71 0.98
C VAL A 677 -34.56 15.73 2.13
N ILE A 678 -33.62 16.67 2.02
CA ILE A 678 -33.46 17.82 2.95
C ILE A 678 -34.27 19.05 2.50
N LYS A 679 -34.39 19.27 1.19
CA LYS A 679 -35.07 20.42 0.57
C LYS A 679 -35.96 19.94 -0.57
N GLU A 680 -37.23 20.31 -0.52
CA GLU A 680 -38.20 19.95 -1.56
C GLU A 680 -37.89 20.66 -2.89
N ASP A 681 -37.36 21.89 -2.83
CA ASP A 681 -37.00 22.69 -4.02
C ASP A 681 -35.53 22.56 -4.45
N PRO A 682 -35.25 22.47 -5.77
CA PRO A 682 -33.90 22.56 -6.33
C PRO A 682 -33.31 23.99 -6.34
N GLY A 683 -34.16 25.00 -6.11
CA GLY A 683 -33.84 26.42 -6.29
C GLY A 683 -33.15 27.09 -5.09
N ASN A 684 -31.83 26.93 -4.95
CA ASN A 684 -30.90 28.01 -4.53
C ASN A 684 -29.41 27.57 -4.54
N SER A 685 -28.97 26.94 -5.63
CA SER A 685 -27.59 26.46 -5.76
C SER A 685 -26.55 27.61 -5.76
N ARG A 686 -26.84 28.73 -6.43
CA ARG A 686 -25.96 29.90 -6.52
C ARG A 686 -25.99 30.78 -5.27
N ASP A 687 -27.17 31.04 -4.71
CA ASP A 687 -27.30 31.96 -3.59
C ASP A 687 -26.58 31.46 -2.34
N LEU A 688 -26.52 30.14 -2.12
CA LEU A 688 -25.71 29.54 -1.05
C LEU A 688 -24.20 29.62 -1.31
N GLU A 689 -23.75 29.55 -2.57
CA GLU A 689 -22.35 29.83 -2.90
C GLU A 689 -22.01 31.30 -2.65
N ILE A 690 -22.90 32.21 -3.06
CA ILE A 690 -22.79 33.66 -2.86
C ILE A 690 -22.81 33.99 -1.36
N GLU A 691 -23.71 33.43 -0.56
CA GLU A 691 -23.70 33.59 0.90
C GLU A 691 -22.41 33.04 1.53
N SER A 692 -21.91 31.87 1.07
CA SER A 692 -20.64 31.33 1.58
C SER A 692 -19.44 32.22 1.23
N LEU A 693 -19.48 32.88 0.07
CA LEU A 693 -18.48 33.84 -0.39
C LEU A 693 -18.61 35.17 0.39
N VAL A 694 -19.82 35.69 0.57
CA VAL A 694 -20.12 36.87 1.38
C VAL A 694 -19.72 36.65 2.84
N LYS A 695 -19.97 35.46 3.40
CA LYS A 695 -19.50 35.07 4.74
C LYS A 695 -17.97 35.00 4.79
N LYS A 696 -17.30 34.35 3.83
CA LYS A 696 -15.82 34.36 3.69
C LYS A 696 -15.23 35.77 3.53
N VAL A 697 -15.94 36.69 2.88
CA VAL A 697 -15.53 38.09 2.67
C VAL A 697 -15.77 38.92 3.94
N ARG A 698 -16.90 38.72 4.63
CA ARG A 698 -17.21 39.32 5.93
C ARG A 698 -16.22 38.85 7.01
N ASP A 699 -15.89 37.56 7.03
CA ASP A 699 -14.86 36.94 7.88
C ASP A 699 -13.42 37.36 7.55
N ARG A 700 -13.19 38.06 6.43
CA ARG A 700 -11.94 38.73 6.09
C ARG A 700 -11.98 40.20 6.47
N MET A 701 -13.09 40.90 6.22
CA MET A 701 -13.26 42.29 6.64
C MET A 701 -13.23 42.43 8.16
N SER A 702 -13.91 41.56 8.92
CA SER A 702 -13.87 41.58 10.38
C SER A 702 -12.46 41.34 10.95
N ARG A 703 -11.67 40.46 10.31
CA ARG A 703 -10.24 40.28 10.64
C ARG A 703 -9.36 41.45 10.19
N GLY A 704 -9.73 42.14 9.10
CA GLY A 704 -9.09 43.41 8.72
C GLY A 704 -9.35 44.50 9.76
N GLN A 705 -10.60 44.64 10.22
CA GLN A 705 -11.02 45.63 11.22
C GLN A 705 -10.47 45.33 12.61
N ALA A 706 -10.40 44.06 13.03
CA ALA A 706 -9.72 43.67 14.27
C ALA A 706 -8.23 44.00 14.21
N ASN A 707 -7.58 43.77 13.07
CA ASN A 707 -6.17 44.12 12.86
C ASN A 707 -5.92 45.63 12.74
N SER A 708 -6.91 46.44 12.33
CA SER A 708 -6.76 47.91 12.32
C SER A 708 -7.05 48.52 13.70
N ALA A 709 -8.03 48.02 14.44
CA ALA A 709 -8.29 48.44 15.82
C ALA A 709 -7.08 48.15 16.73
N ALA A 710 -6.47 46.97 16.59
CA ALA A 710 -5.23 46.63 17.28
C ALA A 710 -4.01 47.50 16.86
N LEU A 711 -4.10 48.23 15.74
CA LEU A 711 -3.07 49.18 15.29
C LEU A 711 -3.32 50.61 15.83
N GLU A 712 -4.56 50.93 16.20
CA GLU A 712 -4.93 52.20 16.85
C GLU A 712 -4.62 52.18 18.36
N GLU A 713 -4.59 51.01 19.01
CA GLU A 713 -4.17 50.86 20.41
C GLU A 713 -2.64 50.94 20.64
N GLU A 714 -1.80 50.81 19.61
CA GLU A 714 -0.32 50.88 19.72
C GLU A 714 0.27 52.30 19.52
N LEU A 715 -0.54 53.36 19.55
CA LEU A 715 -0.10 54.76 19.42
C LEU A 715 -0.08 55.51 20.78
N PRO A 716 1.05 55.52 21.51
CA PRO A 716 1.15 56.21 22.80
C PRO A 716 1.15 57.75 22.63
N LEU A 717 0.09 58.40 23.11
CA LEU A 717 0.02 59.85 23.29
C LEU A 717 1.02 60.31 24.36
N HIS A 718 2.15 60.86 23.92
CA HIS A 718 3.12 61.51 24.81
C HIS A 718 2.58 62.88 25.25
N PRO A 719 2.37 63.14 26.55
CA PRO A 719 2.04 64.48 27.03
C PRO A 719 3.29 65.37 27.00
N LEU A 720 3.17 66.57 26.42
CA LEU A 720 4.16 67.63 26.57
C LEU A 720 4.05 68.22 27.98
N ALA A 721 5.04 67.94 28.83
CA ALA A 721 5.22 68.67 30.08
C ALA A 721 5.83 70.05 29.79
N SER A 722 5.37 71.06 30.50
CA SER A 722 5.93 72.41 30.48
C SER A 722 7.01 72.57 31.54
N ASP A 723 8.21 72.96 31.12
CA ASP A 723 9.07 74.01 31.72
C ASP A 723 10.22 74.32 30.75
#